data_AF-A0ABD2CHE5-F1
#
_entry.id   AF-A0ABD2CHE5-F1
#
_cell.length_a   1.000
_cell.length_b   1.000
_cell.length_c   1.000
_cell.angle_alpha   90.00
_cell.angle_beta   90.00
_cell.angle_gamma   90.00
#
_symmetry.space_group_name_H-M   'P 1'
#
loop_
_entity.id
_entity.type
_entity.pdbx_description
1 polymer ?
#
loop_
_entity_poly.entity_id
_entity_poly.type
_entity_poly.pdbx_seq_one_letter_code
_entity_poly.pdbx_strand_id
1 'polypeptide(L)'
;MSKTGVEGNLFDAVRQLAESEIQLIKAIEESTMDCQRNTTDMKSTTKKKNIKKSPKLSNVRPSAALLAAKQEAVQRKILHNKKSNTNFVHDIYQKIRDAYSVMHKETGIVYDHSMEDHRCLWDDNYPECPDRLTRILERCKELGLLNRCKLISTRFCTENEILKMHSQKQIDILKSTSGCMDLDKLETLSSKYDAIYVHPSTYKLSLLAVGSTISLVESICKGDIQNGMAIIRPPGHHAMKSEYCGYCFYNNVAIAAEKALNDNLANKILIVDWDVHHGQATQQMFYDDSRVVYFSIHRYENGTFWPNLEESDFHYIGKGLGEGYNFNIPLNKTGMTNADYIAIFQQVLLPMAYEFQPDLIIVSAGYDAALGCPEFHPDLIIVSAGFDSALGDEKGEMEVTPACYAHLLSSLLSLAAGKVAVVLEGGYCLKSLAESAALTLRTLLGDPCPMLQTLQLPSLSIRDTILNSIYAHKQFWKCYQYQEQYSINNRIDRKEENNDQYLPVVNYKGEVYKPDIYKTRNCYPVQSKEILEALDKKLDSLIKFTNLSKALNKVCIVYDNRMLKHCDTINNTHPEKPNRILSIYKKHEEHGLLERCYLQQGRVATEEEILLAHSQDYIHAIKKTETFKSKELERQALKYNSVYLHNETWFSACVSVGSLLEIVDNVLNGQAQSGVAIIRPPGHHAEPDQACGFCIFNNVAIAAKYAVNIRNVKRVLIVDWDVHHGNGTQSIFESDPNVLYISIHRYDNGNFFPHSKYGNYTSVGSGLGEGYCVNIPWNKKGMGNAEYIAAFQQVVMPIAYQFNPDLVLVSAGFDACIGDPLGGCTVTPEMYGHLTHWLSSMANGRIILSLEGGYNINSISHSMAICTKALLGDPLPLLDASLVPCSSAIHSINNVLKTQKKYWPNLMFNLSLPKENLTKIATYKKMDEQVRNSKFNEHSESKIALEGIENEKLDIKLSFDKNSMNLVTDEEILKLQNEIENIKIKNSKTMKEGTTTEIARTCVNKDQQKERQRRETAGSSNNAGSSNDLGENRGIYDGATSLTDYLSDNLQALIAGEMFAVIPLRDCPHLDTVNDVPSRGIDVHLPCMECGSSVENWICLQCYTVHCARNINQHALLHADETQHPLTLSFSDLSVWCYGCEAYIDNPRLYAARNAAHQSKFNQESPWTYEGQ
;
A
#
# COMPACT_ATOMS: atom_id res chain seq x y z
N MET A 1 -21.23 9.48 80.29
CA MET A 1 -22.54 8.82 80.02
C MET A 1 -22.65 8.62 78.51
N SER A 2 -23.24 7.51 78.03
CA SER A 2 -23.86 7.31 76.69
C SER A 2 -23.16 7.70 75.37
N LYS A 3 -23.04 6.69 74.48
CA LYS A 3 -23.24 6.71 73.00
C LYS A 3 -22.14 7.36 72.10
N THR A 4 -21.42 6.62 71.25
CA THR A 4 -21.74 5.90 69.97
C THR A 4 -22.00 6.81 68.76
N GLY A 5 -21.51 6.56 67.54
CA GLY A 5 -20.67 5.45 67.03
C GLY A 5 -20.80 5.28 65.50
N VAL A 6 -20.15 4.24 64.93
CA VAL A 6 -20.16 3.83 63.49
C VAL A 6 -19.32 4.69 62.53
N GLU A 7 -18.10 4.22 62.22
CA GLU A 7 -17.32 4.67 61.03
C GLU A 7 -16.43 3.56 60.40
N GLY A 8 -16.47 2.33 60.92
CA GLY A 8 -15.70 1.18 60.40
C GLY A 8 -16.60 0.09 59.86
N ASN A 9 -17.05 0.21 58.60
CA ASN A 9 -17.90 -0.81 57.95
C ASN A 9 -17.82 -0.86 56.40
N LEU A 10 -16.82 -0.20 55.78
CA LEU A 10 -16.64 -0.22 54.32
C LEU A 10 -15.43 -1.09 53.91
N PHE A 11 -14.28 -0.93 54.58
CA PHE A 11 -13.09 -1.73 54.29
C PHE A 11 -13.30 -3.22 54.58
N ASP A 12 -13.95 -3.57 55.69
CA ASP A 12 -14.24 -4.96 56.02
C ASP A 12 -15.27 -5.59 55.06
N ALA A 13 -16.23 -4.80 54.55
CA ALA A 13 -17.19 -5.25 53.54
C ALA A 13 -16.51 -5.52 52.18
N VAL A 14 -15.65 -4.61 51.72
CA VAL A 14 -14.84 -4.82 50.49
C VAL A 14 -13.91 -6.02 50.64
N ARG A 15 -13.32 -6.21 51.83
CA ARG A 15 -12.48 -7.37 52.13
C ARG A 15 -13.27 -8.68 52.13
N GLN A 16 -14.45 -8.72 52.76
CA GLN A 16 -15.30 -9.92 52.74
C GLN A 16 -15.80 -10.26 51.33
N LEU A 17 -16.10 -9.26 50.49
CA LEU A 17 -16.42 -9.47 49.09
C LEU A 17 -15.25 -10.14 48.34
N ALA A 18 -14.04 -9.58 48.43
CA ALA A 18 -12.85 -10.16 47.78
C ALA A 18 -12.51 -11.58 48.30
N GLU A 19 -12.60 -11.81 49.61
CA GLU A 19 -12.39 -13.15 50.20
C GLU A 19 -13.50 -14.13 49.76
N SER A 20 -14.73 -13.66 49.49
CA SER A 20 -15.80 -14.49 48.94
C SER A 20 -15.64 -14.84 47.46
N GLU A 21 -15.16 -13.90 46.63
CA GLU A 21 -14.86 -14.18 45.21
C GLU A 21 -13.72 -15.20 45.07
N ILE A 22 -12.69 -15.09 45.92
CA ILE A 22 -11.58 -16.05 45.97
C ILE A 22 -12.06 -17.46 46.40
N GLN A 23 -13.05 -17.57 47.30
CA GLN A 23 -13.67 -18.87 47.62
C GLN A 23 -14.55 -19.39 46.47
N LEU A 24 -15.29 -18.51 45.78
CA LEU A 24 -16.12 -18.89 44.64
C LEU A 24 -15.28 -19.43 43.46
N ILE A 25 -14.15 -18.78 43.16
CA ILE A 25 -13.19 -19.23 42.14
C ILE A 25 -12.65 -20.62 42.50
N LYS A 26 -12.22 -20.83 43.75
CA LYS A 26 -11.73 -22.15 44.20
C LYS A 26 -12.79 -23.24 44.11
N ALA A 27 -14.06 -22.96 44.45
CA ALA A 27 -15.15 -23.92 44.28
C ALA A 27 -15.41 -24.28 42.80
N ILE A 28 -15.17 -23.35 41.88
CA ILE A 28 -15.25 -23.58 40.42
C ILE A 28 -14.06 -24.43 39.93
N GLU A 29 -12.85 -24.19 40.45
CA GLU A 29 -11.65 -24.99 40.15
C GLU A 29 -11.77 -26.43 40.72
N GLU A 30 -12.24 -26.59 41.95
CA GLU A 30 -12.45 -27.90 42.58
C GLU A 30 -13.56 -28.71 41.87
N SER A 31 -14.67 -28.08 41.49
CA SER A 31 -15.76 -28.75 40.75
C SER A 31 -15.39 -29.13 39.31
N THR A 32 -14.47 -28.40 38.66
CA THR A 32 -13.92 -28.78 37.35
C THR A 32 -12.86 -29.88 37.44
N MET A 33 -12.06 -29.92 38.52
CA MET A 33 -11.14 -31.03 38.81
C MET A 33 -11.86 -32.38 39.00
N ASP A 34 -12.97 -32.41 39.75
CA ASP A 34 -13.73 -33.65 40.00
C ASP A 34 -14.48 -34.16 38.76
N CYS A 35 -14.82 -33.26 37.82
CA CYS A 35 -15.43 -33.64 36.56
C CYS A 35 -14.44 -34.40 35.63
N GLN A 36 -13.14 -34.09 35.72
CA GLN A 36 -12.10 -34.74 34.90
C GLN A 36 -11.57 -36.07 35.47
N ARG A 37 -11.79 -36.37 36.75
CA ARG A 37 -11.27 -37.60 37.39
C ARG A 37 -12.07 -38.88 37.12
N ASN A 38 -13.27 -38.78 36.55
CA ASN A 38 -14.20 -39.91 36.40
C ASN A 38 -14.21 -40.60 35.02
N THR A 39 -13.21 -40.37 34.16
CA THR A 39 -13.12 -41.00 32.82
C THR A 39 -11.85 -41.79 32.54
N THR A 40 -10.96 -41.97 33.53
CA THR A 40 -9.71 -42.74 33.39
C THR A 40 -9.43 -43.70 34.55
N ASP A 41 -10.34 -44.63 34.86
CA ASP A 41 -9.89 -46.02 35.06
C ASP A 41 -10.99 -47.10 35.04
N MET A 42 -10.59 -48.25 34.49
CA MET A 42 -10.98 -49.64 34.80
C MET A 42 -11.18 -50.51 33.54
N LYS A 43 -10.20 -51.39 33.29
CA LYS A 43 -10.32 -52.50 32.33
C LYS A 43 -11.10 -53.68 32.92
N SER A 44 -11.83 -54.35 32.03
CA SER A 44 -12.21 -55.78 32.09
C SER A 44 -12.94 -56.32 33.33
N THR A 45 -14.16 -56.84 33.13
CA THR A 45 -14.39 -58.31 33.20
C THR A 45 -15.75 -58.73 32.60
N THR A 46 -15.90 -60.03 32.39
CA THR A 46 -17.08 -60.79 31.92
C THR A 46 -18.43 -60.38 32.55
N LYS A 47 -19.63 -60.61 31.96
CA LYS A 47 -20.11 -61.84 31.27
C LYS A 47 -21.42 -61.59 30.46
N LYS A 48 -21.85 -62.58 29.66
CA LYS A 48 -23.00 -62.54 28.72
C LYS A 48 -24.40 -62.43 29.37
N LYS A 49 -25.34 -61.76 28.68
CA LYS A 49 -26.74 -62.22 28.41
C LYS A 49 -27.28 -61.58 27.11
N ASN A 50 -28.38 -62.11 26.56
CA ASN A 50 -28.81 -61.96 25.15
C ASN A 50 -30.05 -61.05 24.94
N ILE A 51 -30.49 -60.94 23.66
CA ILE A 51 -31.77 -60.37 23.12
C ILE A 51 -31.64 -58.88 22.72
N LYS A 52 -31.94 -58.41 21.49
CA LYS A 52 -32.37 -59.02 20.20
C LYS A 52 -31.87 -58.13 19.02
N LYS A 53 -31.93 -58.58 17.76
CA LYS A 53 -31.56 -57.80 16.54
C LYS A 53 -32.78 -57.22 15.80
N SER A 54 -32.70 -55.96 15.35
CA SER A 54 -33.07 -55.45 14.00
C SER A 54 -33.17 -53.90 14.00
N PRO A 55 -33.15 -53.22 12.84
CA PRO A 55 -32.33 -53.41 11.63
C PRO A 55 -31.41 -52.19 11.36
N LYS A 56 -30.75 -52.13 10.19
CA LYS A 56 -30.02 -50.93 9.73
C LYS A 56 -30.97 -49.78 9.39
N LEU A 57 -30.55 -48.54 9.64
CA LEU A 57 -31.07 -47.32 9.02
C LEU A 57 -29.93 -46.55 8.34
N SER A 58 -30.28 -45.67 7.39
CA SER A 58 -29.38 -45.16 6.35
C SER A 58 -28.59 -43.90 6.74
N ASN A 59 -27.51 -43.64 6.01
CA ASN A 59 -26.85 -42.33 5.99
C ASN A 59 -27.83 -41.27 5.47
N VAL A 60 -28.22 -40.34 6.34
CA VAL A 60 -29.01 -39.16 5.98
C VAL A 60 -28.10 -37.93 6.06
N ARG A 61 -27.97 -37.18 4.96
CA ARG A 61 -27.30 -35.86 4.99
C ARG A 61 -28.10 -34.91 5.89
N PRO A 62 -27.46 -34.05 6.71
CA PRO A 62 -28.17 -33.03 7.48
C PRO A 62 -29.06 -32.16 6.58
N SER A 63 -30.26 -31.83 7.06
CA SER A 63 -31.11 -30.86 6.36
C SER A 63 -30.51 -29.46 6.43
N ALA A 64 -30.80 -28.62 5.44
CA ALA A 64 -30.33 -27.22 5.43
C ALA A 64 -30.75 -26.46 6.70
N ALA A 65 -31.95 -26.73 7.24
CA ALA A 65 -32.41 -26.17 8.50
C ALA A 65 -31.54 -26.59 9.72
N LEU A 66 -31.01 -27.81 9.75
CA LEU A 66 -30.12 -28.26 10.83
C LEU A 66 -28.72 -27.65 10.72
N LEU A 67 -28.27 -27.35 9.50
CA LEU A 67 -27.02 -26.61 9.25
C LEU A 67 -27.17 -25.13 9.63
N ALA A 68 -28.26 -24.48 9.22
CA ALA A 68 -28.60 -23.11 9.61
C ALA A 68 -28.74 -22.96 11.14
N ALA A 69 -29.45 -23.88 11.81
CA ALA A 69 -29.57 -23.88 13.27
C ALA A 69 -28.21 -24.07 13.98
N LYS A 70 -27.27 -24.81 13.39
CA LYS A 70 -25.89 -24.91 13.90
C LYS A 70 -25.09 -23.62 13.67
N GLN A 71 -25.25 -22.96 12.52
CA GLN A 71 -24.63 -21.67 12.24
C GLN A 71 -25.15 -20.61 13.22
N GLU A 72 -26.47 -20.52 13.44
CA GLU A 72 -27.07 -19.69 14.48
C GLU A 72 -26.51 -20.00 15.87
N ALA A 73 -26.40 -21.28 16.27
CA ALA A 73 -25.89 -21.64 17.59
C ALA A 73 -24.41 -21.23 17.80
N VAL A 74 -23.59 -21.27 16.74
CA VAL A 74 -22.22 -20.75 16.75
C VAL A 74 -22.21 -19.22 16.80
N GLN A 75 -23.04 -18.56 16.01
CA GLN A 75 -23.13 -17.09 15.94
C GLN A 75 -23.66 -16.49 17.25
N ARG A 76 -24.63 -17.15 17.89
CA ARG A 76 -25.11 -16.84 19.24
C ARG A 76 -24.02 -17.05 20.30
N LYS A 77 -23.17 -18.09 20.19
CA LYS A 77 -21.98 -18.23 21.07
C LYS A 77 -20.96 -17.11 20.88
N ILE A 78 -20.69 -16.69 19.64
CA ILE A 78 -19.79 -15.55 19.34
C ILE A 78 -20.34 -14.25 19.94
N LEU A 79 -21.65 -14.00 19.81
CA LEU A 79 -22.33 -12.87 20.46
C LEU A 79 -22.28 -12.96 22.00
N HIS A 80 -22.42 -14.15 22.58
CA HIS A 80 -22.39 -14.33 24.03
C HIS A 80 -20.98 -14.09 24.61
N ASN A 81 -19.92 -14.53 23.93
CA ASN A 81 -18.54 -14.25 24.29
C ASN A 81 -18.18 -12.75 24.11
N LYS A 82 -18.80 -12.04 23.15
CA LYS A 82 -18.68 -10.58 23.07
C LYS A 82 -19.33 -9.87 24.27
N LYS A 83 -20.48 -10.36 24.75
CA LYS A 83 -21.16 -9.78 25.93
C LYS A 83 -20.50 -10.10 27.28
N SER A 84 -19.56 -11.05 27.36
CA SER A 84 -18.84 -11.37 28.61
C SER A 84 -17.51 -10.63 28.81
N ASN A 85 -17.05 -9.84 27.83
CA ASN A 85 -15.70 -9.25 27.82
C ASN A 85 -15.65 -7.71 28.01
N THR A 86 -16.76 -7.08 28.38
CA THR A 86 -16.96 -5.62 28.28
C THR A 86 -16.22 -4.76 29.32
N ASN A 87 -15.33 -5.33 30.14
CA ASN A 87 -14.55 -4.60 31.17
C ASN A 87 -13.02 -4.61 30.94
N PHE A 88 -12.53 -5.16 29.82
CA PHE A 88 -11.11 -5.06 29.48
C PHE A 88 -10.80 -3.73 28.76
N VAL A 89 -10.07 -2.84 29.43
CA VAL A 89 -9.45 -1.67 28.79
C VAL A 89 -8.37 -2.16 27.84
N HIS A 90 -8.46 -1.81 26.55
CA HIS A 90 -7.48 -2.25 25.55
C HIS A 90 -6.19 -1.42 25.64
N ASP A 91 -5.13 -2.06 26.13
CA ASP A 91 -3.74 -1.62 26.05
C ASP A 91 -3.28 -1.29 24.61
N ILE A 92 -3.43 -0.03 24.16
CA ILE A 92 -3.00 0.41 22.82
C ILE A 92 -1.50 0.22 22.55
N TYR A 93 -0.68 0.06 23.60
CA TYR A 93 0.74 -0.27 23.48
C TYR A 93 1.03 -1.77 23.76
N GLN A 94 0.03 -2.64 23.89
CA GLN A 94 0.26 -4.05 24.19
C GLN A 94 1.03 -4.76 23.05
N LYS A 95 0.57 -4.61 21.80
CA LYS A 95 1.24 -5.16 20.60
C LYS A 95 2.72 -4.78 20.55
N ILE A 96 3.02 -3.49 20.69
CA ILE A 96 4.40 -2.98 20.66
C ILE A 96 5.25 -3.41 21.86
N ARG A 97 4.63 -3.67 23.04
CA ARG A 97 5.35 -4.24 24.20
C ARG A 97 5.73 -5.69 23.97
N ASP A 98 4.81 -6.50 23.44
CA ASP A 98 5.07 -7.91 23.10
C ASP A 98 6.20 -8.00 22.06
N ALA A 99 6.19 -7.10 21.08
CA ALA A 99 7.19 -6.98 20.01
C ALA A 99 8.62 -6.77 20.50
N TYR A 100 8.86 -6.16 21.67
CA TYR A 100 10.22 -5.94 22.17
C TYR A 100 10.98 -7.25 22.37
N SER A 101 10.29 -8.29 22.85
CA SER A 101 10.84 -9.64 23.06
C SER A 101 11.18 -10.40 21.76
N VAL A 102 10.64 -9.95 20.61
CA VAL A 102 10.80 -10.62 19.33
C VAL A 102 12.05 -10.11 18.63
N MET A 103 13.00 -11.01 18.36
CA MET A 103 14.22 -10.73 17.60
C MET A 103 14.30 -11.63 16.36
N HIS A 104 15.03 -11.18 15.33
CA HIS A 104 15.25 -11.99 14.12
C HIS A 104 15.97 -13.29 14.47
N LYS A 105 15.33 -14.43 14.17
CA LYS A 105 15.91 -15.79 14.36
C LYS A 105 16.82 -16.18 13.19
N GLU A 106 17.34 -17.40 13.20
CA GLU A 106 18.14 -17.96 12.09
C GLU A 106 17.32 -18.05 10.80
N THR A 107 17.97 -17.87 9.65
CA THR A 107 17.42 -18.18 8.32
C THR A 107 17.65 -19.65 7.99
N GLY A 108 16.60 -20.37 7.63
CA GLY A 108 16.68 -21.76 7.18
C GLY A 108 17.16 -21.90 5.74
N ILE A 109 17.89 -22.98 5.46
CA ILE A 109 18.19 -23.43 4.09
C ILE A 109 17.84 -24.91 3.97
N VAL A 110 17.21 -25.32 2.86
CA VAL A 110 16.99 -26.72 2.51
C VAL A 110 17.53 -26.98 1.11
N TYR A 111 18.32 -28.05 0.96
CA TYR A 111 18.76 -28.62 -0.32
C TYR A 111 19.18 -30.07 -0.10
N ASP A 112 19.17 -30.88 -1.16
CA ASP A 112 19.66 -32.26 -1.13
C ASP A 112 20.42 -32.58 -2.42
N HIS A 113 21.69 -32.97 -2.32
CA HIS A 113 22.50 -33.31 -3.50
C HIS A 113 21.94 -34.49 -4.30
N SER A 114 21.09 -35.35 -3.73
CA SER A 114 20.43 -36.40 -4.52
C SER A 114 19.39 -35.87 -5.53
N MET A 115 19.02 -34.58 -5.47
CA MET A 115 18.22 -33.91 -6.51
C MET A 115 19.01 -33.69 -7.82
N GLU A 116 20.34 -33.83 -7.79
CA GLU A 116 21.20 -33.81 -8.99
C GLU A 116 21.06 -35.09 -9.84
N ASP A 117 20.55 -36.18 -9.26
CA ASP A 117 20.20 -37.39 -10.02
C ASP A 117 19.06 -37.14 -11.03
N HIS A 118 18.27 -36.06 -10.89
CA HIS A 118 17.13 -35.78 -11.77
C HIS A 118 17.57 -35.01 -13.02
N ARG A 119 17.67 -35.73 -14.14
CA ARG A 119 17.98 -35.19 -15.48
C ARG A 119 17.24 -35.96 -16.56
N CYS A 120 17.11 -35.35 -17.74
CA CYS A 120 16.70 -36.05 -18.95
C CYS A 120 17.74 -37.13 -19.32
N LEU A 121 17.30 -38.25 -19.90
CA LEU A 121 18.19 -39.38 -20.30
C LEU A 121 18.38 -39.50 -21.81
N TRP A 122 17.73 -38.63 -22.58
CA TRP A 122 17.65 -38.72 -24.04
C TRP A 122 17.88 -37.38 -24.75
N ASP A 123 18.13 -36.32 -23.98
CA ASP A 123 18.51 -34.98 -24.42
C ASP A 123 19.32 -34.30 -23.31
N ASP A 124 20.64 -34.18 -23.50
CA ASP A 124 21.55 -33.61 -22.51
C ASP A 124 21.45 -32.08 -22.40
N ASN A 125 20.83 -31.39 -23.36
CA ASN A 125 20.72 -29.91 -23.38
C ASN A 125 19.40 -29.41 -22.77
N TYR A 126 18.62 -30.29 -22.16
CA TYR A 126 17.28 -30.00 -21.66
C TYR A 126 17.30 -28.97 -20.50
N PRO A 127 16.59 -27.82 -20.59
CA PRO A 127 16.79 -26.67 -19.68
C PRO A 127 16.61 -26.95 -18.18
N GLU A 128 15.64 -27.79 -17.80
CA GLU A 128 15.50 -28.26 -16.41
C GLU A 128 16.55 -29.35 -16.11
N CYS A 129 17.79 -28.90 -15.89
CA CYS A 129 18.98 -29.70 -15.66
C CYS A 129 19.52 -29.61 -14.21
N PRO A 130 20.35 -30.57 -13.75
CA PRO A 130 20.98 -30.53 -12.42
C PRO A 130 21.75 -29.25 -12.10
N ASP A 131 22.34 -28.60 -13.12
CA ASP A 131 23.19 -27.42 -12.95
C ASP A 131 22.45 -26.21 -12.36
N ARG A 132 21.11 -26.20 -12.47
CA ARG A 132 20.25 -25.22 -11.79
C ARG A 132 20.38 -25.32 -10.27
N LEU A 133 20.48 -26.53 -9.71
CA LEU A 133 20.73 -26.74 -8.28
C LEU A 133 22.17 -26.35 -7.92
N THR A 134 23.14 -26.88 -8.68
CA THR A 134 24.56 -26.79 -8.32
C THR A 134 25.06 -25.36 -8.40
N ARG A 135 24.76 -24.58 -9.45
CA ARG A 135 25.25 -23.18 -9.54
C ARG A 135 24.59 -22.24 -8.52
N ILE A 136 23.35 -22.48 -8.07
CA ILE A 136 22.79 -21.72 -6.93
C ILE A 136 23.60 -22.04 -5.66
N LEU A 137 23.86 -23.31 -5.37
CA LEU A 137 24.61 -23.73 -4.18
C LEU A 137 26.06 -23.23 -4.21
N GLU A 138 26.71 -23.31 -5.37
CA GLU A 138 28.04 -22.74 -5.58
C GLU A 138 28.05 -21.23 -5.41
N ARG A 139 27.09 -20.49 -5.99
CA ARG A 139 27.03 -19.03 -5.85
C ARG A 139 26.74 -18.58 -4.42
N CYS A 140 25.84 -19.28 -3.72
CA CYS A 140 25.62 -19.07 -2.29
C CYS A 140 26.85 -19.42 -1.43
N LYS A 141 27.75 -20.27 -1.91
CA LYS A 141 29.02 -20.61 -1.27
C LYS A 141 30.13 -19.61 -1.60
N GLU A 142 30.23 -19.14 -2.85
CA GLU A 142 31.12 -18.05 -3.30
C GLU A 142 30.89 -16.79 -2.47
N LEU A 143 29.62 -16.46 -2.17
CA LEU A 143 29.20 -15.29 -1.37
C LEU A 143 29.14 -15.55 0.14
N GLY A 144 29.54 -16.72 0.63
CA GLY A 144 29.57 -17.03 2.07
C GLY A 144 28.20 -16.97 2.77
N LEU A 145 27.13 -17.38 2.07
CA LEU A 145 25.75 -17.36 2.56
C LEU A 145 25.36 -18.66 3.26
N LEU A 146 25.70 -19.82 2.69
CA LEU A 146 25.26 -21.13 3.21
C LEU A 146 25.72 -21.38 4.66
N ASN A 147 26.91 -20.92 5.02
CA ASN A 147 27.47 -21.02 6.38
C ASN A 147 26.87 -20.02 7.39
N ARG A 148 25.90 -19.20 6.97
CA ARG A 148 25.11 -18.29 7.82
C ARG A 148 23.67 -18.80 8.01
N CYS A 149 23.29 -19.86 7.29
CA CYS A 149 21.97 -20.47 7.34
C CYS A 149 21.95 -21.71 8.24
N LYS A 150 20.80 -21.97 8.86
CA LYS A 150 20.50 -23.21 9.55
C LYS A 150 20.06 -24.25 8.52
N LEU A 151 20.83 -25.31 8.33
CA LEU A 151 20.43 -26.42 7.45
C LEU A 151 19.23 -27.14 8.08
N ILE A 152 18.09 -27.13 7.38
CA ILE A 152 16.87 -27.82 7.77
C ILE A 152 16.81 -29.17 7.05
N SER A 153 16.59 -30.25 7.81
CA SER A 153 16.67 -31.62 7.30
C SER A 153 15.64 -31.90 6.19
N THR A 154 16.11 -32.51 5.11
CA THR A 154 15.27 -33.01 4.02
C THR A 154 14.49 -34.24 4.48
N ARG A 155 13.32 -34.47 3.89
CA ARG A 155 12.53 -35.70 4.08
C ARG A 155 11.72 -36.01 2.84
N PHE A 156 11.35 -37.27 2.68
CA PHE A 156 10.27 -37.64 1.77
C PHE A 156 8.92 -37.21 2.35
N CYS A 157 8.02 -36.68 1.52
CA CYS A 157 6.62 -36.57 1.88
C CYS A 157 5.95 -37.97 1.86
N THR A 158 4.87 -38.09 2.62
CA THR A 158 4.04 -39.28 2.69
C THR A 158 2.95 -39.24 1.62
N GLU A 159 2.48 -40.43 1.21
CA GLU A 159 1.40 -40.53 0.21
C GLU A 159 0.13 -39.77 0.62
N ASN A 160 -0.17 -39.73 1.92
CA ASN A 160 -1.28 -38.97 2.50
C ASN A 160 -1.14 -37.44 2.36
N GLU A 161 0.08 -36.90 2.34
CA GLU A 161 0.33 -35.46 2.12
C GLU A 161 0.08 -35.12 0.64
N ILE A 162 0.51 -35.97 -0.29
CA ILE A 162 0.31 -35.80 -1.73
C ILE A 162 -1.18 -35.90 -2.10
N LEU A 163 -1.89 -36.87 -1.53
CA LEU A 163 -3.31 -37.14 -1.76
C LEU A 163 -4.26 -36.00 -1.35
N LYS A 164 -3.75 -34.97 -0.65
CA LYS A 164 -4.48 -33.73 -0.43
C LYS A 164 -4.77 -32.99 -1.73
N MET A 165 -3.74 -32.85 -2.58
CA MET A 165 -3.78 -32.03 -3.79
C MET A 165 -3.81 -32.85 -5.08
N HIS A 166 -3.25 -34.07 -5.09
CA HIS A 166 -3.18 -34.92 -6.29
C HIS A 166 -4.00 -36.21 -6.16
N SER A 167 -4.30 -36.81 -7.30
CA SER A 167 -5.03 -38.07 -7.41
C SER A 167 -4.12 -39.29 -7.24
N GLN A 168 -4.64 -40.35 -6.59
CA GLN A 168 -3.94 -41.64 -6.47
C GLN A 168 -3.42 -42.17 -7.82
N LYS A 169 -4.19 -41.99 -8.90
CA LYS A 169 -3.78 -42.37 -10.26
C LYS A 169 -2.43 -41.78 -10.66
N GLN A 170 -2.18 -40.49 -10.34
CA GLN A 170 -0.90 -39.86 -10.68
C GLN A 170 0.25 -40.25 -9.76
N ILE A 171 -0.05 -40.63 -8.52
CA ILE A 171 0.93 -41.24 -7.61
C ILE A 171 1.33 -42.62 -8.16
N ASP A 172 0.34 -43.47 -8.50
CA ASP A 172 0.55 -44.82 -9.00
C ASP A 172 1.35 -44.85 -10.32
N ILE A 173 1.06 -43.91 -11.24
CA ILE A 173 1.82 -43.73 -12.49
C ILE A 173 3.29 -43.44 -12.17
N LEU A 174 3.60 -42.39 -11.41
CA LEU A 174 5.00 -42.01 -11.14
C LEU A 174 5.73 -43.11 -10.36
N LYS A 175 5.07 -43.71 -9.37
CA LYS A 175 5.57 -44.82 -8.54
C LYS A 175 5.93 -46.05 -9.38
N SER A 176 5.21 -46.31 -10.47
CA SER A 176 5.52 -47.40 -11.42
C SER A 176 6.79 -47.17 -12.28
N THR A 177 7.34 -45.96 -12.27
CA THR A 177 8.58 -45.60 -12.99
C THR A 177 9.83 -45.68 -12.11
N SER A 178 9.65 -45.80 -10.79
CA SER A 178 10.73 -45.83 -9.81
C SER A 178 11.71 -46.98 -10.07
N GLY A 179 12.97 -46.66 -10.40
CA GLY A 179 14.00 -47.65 -10.75
C GLY A 179 13.83 -48.30 -12.13
N CYS A 180 12.97 -47.77 -13.01
CA CYS A 180 12.79 -48.30 -14.36
C CYS A 180 13.97 -47.90 -15.26
N MET A 181 14.67 -48.88 -15.85
CA MET A 181 15.83 -48.66 -16.74
C MET A 181 15.47 -48.72 -18.23
N ASP A 182 14.18 -48.74 -18.55
CA ASP A 182 13.62 -48.84 -19.90
C ASP A 182 13.40 -47.42 -20.45
N LEU A 183 14.37 -46.94 -21.24
CA LEU A 183 14.38 -45.57 -21.75
C LEU A 183 13.20 -45.29 -22.69
N ASP A 184 12.91 -46.20 -23.62
CA ASP A 184 11.83 -46.05 -24.59
C ASP A 184 10.47 -45.94 -23.88
N LYS A 185 10.25 -46.74 -22.83
CA LYS A 185 9.04 -46.67 -21.99
C LYS A 185 8.95 -45.37 -21.18
N LEU A 186 10.07 -44.85 -20.67
CA LEU A 186 10.12 -43.58 -19.95
C LEU A 186 9.86 -42.39 -20.87
N GLU A 187 10.46 -42.36 -22.06
CA GLU A 187 10.22 -41.33 -23.07
C GLU A 187 8.77 -41.40 -23.57
N THR A 188 8.23 -42.60 -23.83
CA THR A 188 6.82 -42.84 -24.22
C THR A 188 5.81 -42.54 -23.10
N LEU A 189 6.24 -42.43 -21.84
CA LEU A 189 5.40 -41.90 -20.75
C LEU A 189 5.50 -40.37 -20.71
N SER A 190 6.71 -39.83 -20.86
CA SER A 190 7.01 -38.41 -20.83
C SER A 190 6.27 -37.66 -21.94
N SER A 191 6.26 -38.22 -23.15
CA SER A 191 5.61 -37.66 -24.35
C SER A 191 4.08 -37.55 -24.26
N LYS A 192 3.44 -37.89 -23.13
CA LYS A 192 2.00 -37.75 -22.89
C LYS A 192 1.65 -36.49 -22.09
N TYR A 193 2.66 -35.76 -21.65
CA TYR A 193 2.55 -34.62 -20.76
C TYR A 193 3.38 -33.46 -21.33
N ASP A 194 2.90 -32.24 -21.14
CA ASP A 194 3.56 -31.07 -21.71
C ASP A 194 4.82 -30.70 -20.92
N ALA A 195 5.91 -30.46 -21.65
CA ALA A 195 7.25 -30.15 -21.12
C ALA A 195 7.68 -31.06 -19.94
N ILE A 196 7.61 -32.40 -20.08
CA ILE A 196 7.98 -33.37 -19.04
C ILE A 196 9.05 -34.35 -19.53
N TYR A 197 9.97 -34.74 -18.64
CA TYR A 197 10.81 -35.95 -18.76
C TYR A 197 10.74 -36.78 -17.48
N VAL A 198 10.67 -38.11 -17.61
CA VAL A 198 10.66 -39.02 -16.46
C VAL A 198 11.97 -39.81 -16.38
N HIS A 199 12.69 -39.61 -15.27
CA HIS A 199 13.88 -40.34 -14.85
C HIS A 199 13.53 -41.44 -13.81
N PRO A 200 14.26 -42.57 -13.70
CA PRO A 200 14.03 -43.61 -12.67
C PRO A 200 14.03 -43.13 -11.21
N SER A 201 14.58 -41.94 -10.91
CA SER A 201 14.53 -41.32 -9.57
C SER A 201 13.39 -40.30 -9.38
N THR A 202 12.65 -39.93 -10.43
CA THR A 202 11.65 -38.83 -10.42
C THR A 202 10.65 -38.97 -9.28
N TYR A 203 10.07 -40.15 -9.09
CA TYR A 203 9.15 -40.41 -7.98
C TYR A 203 9.80 -40.09 -6.63
N LYS A 204 10.96 -40.68 -6.34
CA LYS A 204 11.72 -40.48 -5.09
C LYS A 204 12.06 -39.00 -4.85
N LEU A 205 12.46 -38.27 -5.90
CA LEU A 205 12.93 -36.89 -5.76
C LEU A 205 11.78 -35.88 -5.71
N SER A 206 10.66 -36.15 -6.38
CA SER A 206 9.42 -35.37 -6.20
C SER A 206 8.87 -35.53 -4.77
N LEU A 207 8.99 -36.73 -4.17
CA LEU A 207 8.69 -36.90 -2.73
C LEU A 207 9.62 -36.07 -1.85
N LEU A 208 10.90 -35.95 -2.22
CA LEU A 208 11.92 -35.24 -1.46
C LEU A 208 11.78 -33.72 -1.58
N ALA A 209 11.43 -33.20 -2.77
CA ALA A 209 11.16 -31.77 -3.01
C ALA A 209 9.95 -31.28 -2.21
N VAL A 210 8.82 -32.01 -2.27
CA VAL A 210 7.62 -31.71 -1.48
C VAL A 210 7.92 -31.80 0.02
N GLY A 211 8.55 -32.89 0.49
CA GLY A 211 8.84 -33.06 1.92
C GLY A 211 9.86 -32.06 2.48
N SER A 212 10.80 -31.60 1.64
CA SER A 212 11.71 -30.49 1.93
C SER A 212 10.97 -29.16 2.09
N THR A 213 10.04 -28.87 1.18
CA THR A 213 9.19 -27.67 1.23
C THR A 213 8.33 -27.63 2.49
N ILE A 214 7.70 -28.77 2.85
CA ILE A 214 6.93 -28.88 4.08
C ILE A 214 7.82 -28.69 5.32
N SER A 215 9.04 -29.25 5.33
CA SER A 215 9.97 -29.10 6.45
C SER A 215 10.39 -27.64 6.68
N LEU A 216 10.61 -26.88 5.60
CA LEU A 216 10.86 -25.43 5.67
C LEU A 216 9.66 -24.68 6.26
N VAL A 217 8.47 -24.86 5.67
CA VAL A 217 7.25 -24.15 6.09
C VAL A 217 6.86 -24.48 7.53
N GLU A 218 6.92 -25.76 7.94
CA GLU A 218 6.67 -26.15 9.32
C GLU A 218 7.64 -25.48 10.31
N SER A 219 8.94 -25.41 9.98
CA SER A 219 9.97 -24.82 10.84
C SER A 219 9.79 -23.30 10.98
N ILE A 220 9.32 -22.61 9.94
CA ILE A 220 8.96 -21.18 9.98
C ILE A 220 7.71 -20.95 10.83
N CYS A 221 6.64 -21.74 10.62
CA CYS A 221 5.39 -21.58 11.38
C CYS A 221 5.57 -21.84 12.88
N LYS A 222 6.32 -22.89 13.25
CA LYS A 222 6.69 -23.23 14.63
C LYS A 222 7.67 -22.23 15.24
N GLY A 223 8.40 -21.48 14.41
CA GLY A 223 9.40 -20.51 14.84
C GLY A 223 10.75 -21.13 15.23
N ASP A 224 11.09 -22.29 14.67
CA ASP A 224 12.42 -22.91 14.76
C ASP A 224 13.48 -22.11 13.96
N ILE A 225 13.00 -21.31 13.00
CA ILE A 225 13.71 -20.33 12.16
C ILE A 225 12.80 -19.11 11.93
N GLN A 226 13.34 -18.02 11.41
CA GLN A 226 12.58 -16.80 11.07
C GLN A 226 11.89 -16.93 9.70
N ASN A 227 12.70 -17.31 8.72
CA ASN A 227 12.41 -17.34 7.30
C ASN A 227 13.35 -18.40 6.67
N GLY A 228 13.27 -18.65 5.36
CA GLY A 228 14.26 -19.51 4.71
C GLY A 228 13.98 -19.84 3.25
N MET A 229 14.91 -20.57 2.64
CA MET A 229 14.85 -20.93 1.22
C MET A 229 15.02 -22.44 1.00
N ALA A 230 14.18 -23.01 0.12
CA ALA A 230 14.27 -24.38 -0.36
C ALA A 230 14.80 -24.37 -1.80
N ILE A 231 16.07 -24.76 -1.96
CA ILE A 231 16.72 -24.98 -3.25
C ILE A 231 16.46 -26.44 -3.62
N ILE A 232 15.42 -26.67 -4.42
CA ILE A 232 14.87 -28.01 -4.69
C ILE A 232 14.62 -28.24 -6.17
N ARG A 233 14.63 -29.52 -6.59
CA ARG A 233 14.18 -29.99 -7.90
C ARG A 233 13.50 -31.36 -7.74
N PRO A 234 12.47 -31.70 -8.53
CA PRO A 234 11.82 -30.87 -9.55
C PRO A 234 10.91 -29.76 -8.97
N PRO A 235 10.53 -28.76 -9.79
CA PRO A 235 9.53 -27.73 -9.45
C PRO A 235 8.12 -28.34 -9.26
N GLY A 236 7.18 -27.50 -8.84
CA GLY A 236 5.83 -27.90 -8.46
C GLY A 236 4.67 -27.02 -8.93
N HIS A 237 4.84 -25.72 -9.18
CA HIS A 237 3.70 -24.79 -9.36
C HIS A 237 2.77 -25.10 -10.56
N HIS A 238 3.23 -25.89 -11.55
CA HIS A 238 2.41 -26.42 -12.66
C HIS A 238 1.82 -27.82 -12.47
N ALA A 239 2.14 -28.53 -11.38
CA ALA A 239 1.71 -29.91 -11.19
C ALA A 239 0.20 -30.01 -10.89
N MET A 240 -0.59 -30.42 -11.87
CA MET A 240 -2.05 -30.50 -11.75
C MET A 240 -2.48 -31.70 -10.88
N LYS A 241 -3.71 -31.63 -10.36
CA LYS A 241 -4.33 -32.70 -9.55
C LYS A 241 -4.34 -34.08 -10.23
N SER A 242 -4.37 -34.11 -11.56
CA SER A 242 -4.50 -35.34 -12.36
C SER A 242 -3.57 -35.38 -13.58
N GLU A 243 -2.57 -34.50 -13.66
CA GLU A 243 -1.69 -34.34 -14.82
C GLU A 243 -0.33 -33.73 -14.42
N TYR A 244 0.77 -34.18 -15.03
CA TYR A 244 2.07 -33.50 -14.92
C TYR A 244 2.19 -32.47 -16.04
N CYS A 245 2.89 -31.37 -15.80
CA CYS A 245 3.01 -30.26 -16.76
C CYS A 245 4.23 -29.40 -16.39
N GLY A 246 4.93 -28.80 -17.36
CA GLY A 246 5.94 -27.77 -17.10
C GLY A 246 7.03 -28.20 -16.12
N TYR A 247 7.63 -29.37 -16.36
CA TYR A 247 8.60 -30.03 -15.47
C TYR A 247 8.08 -30.45 -14.07
N CYS A 248 6.85 -30.09 -13.70
CA CYS A 248 6.30 -30.26 -12.36
C CYS A 248 5.52 -31.58 -12.20
N PHE A 249 5.80 -32.29 -11.10
CA PHE A 249 5.18 -33.60 -10.80
C PHE A 249 4.19 -33.58 -9.63
N TYR A 250 4.54 -32.88 -8.55
CA TYR A 250 3.68 -32.61 -7.39
C TYR A 250 3.85 -31.14 -6.98
N ASN A 251 2.77 -30.49 -6.53
CA ASN A 251 2.81 -29.06 -6.24
C ASN A 251 3.41 -28.80 -4.86
N ASN A 252 4.73 -28.57 -4.84
CA ASN A 252 5.56 -28.29 -3.66
C ASN A 252 4.92 -27.25 -2.73
N VAL A 253 4.58 -26.08 -3.28
CA VAL A 253 4.04 -24.94 -2.54
C VAL A 253 2.61 -25.22 -2.03
N ALA A 254 1.73 -25.73 -2.89
CA ALA A 254 0.33 -25.97 -2.52
C ALA A 254 0.17 -27.09 -1.48
N ILE A 255 0.96 -28.17 -1.55
CA ILE A 255 0.95 -29.22 -0.53
C ILE A 255 1.45 -28.66 0.81
N ALA A 256 2.49 -27.81 0.81
CA ALA A 256 3.00 -27.20 2.04
C ALA A 256 2.02 -26.18 2.66
N ALA A 257 1.34 -25.37 1.84
CA ALA A 257 0.28 -24.47 2.28
C ALA A 257 -0.92 -25.21 2.88
N GLU A 258 -1.44 -26.23 2.18
CA GLU A 258 -2.54 -27.08 2.66
C GLU A 258 -2.16 -27.85 3.94
N LYS A 259 -0.91 -28.33 4.06
CA LYS A 259 -0.38 -28.89 5.32
C LYS A 259 -0.44 -27.86 6.45
N ALA A 260 0.08 -26.66 6.24
CA ALA A 260 0.10 -25.59 7.25
C ALA A 260 -1.32 -25.17 7.69
N LEU A 261 -2.28 -25.13 6.76
CA LEU A 261 -3.69 -24.84 7.04
C LEU A 261 -4.39 -25.98 7.82
N ASN A 262 -4.16 -27.25 7.47
CA ASN A 262 -4.79 -28.38 8.18
C ASN A 262 -4.27 -28.54 9.60
N ASP A 263 -2.97 -28.34 9.79
CA ASP A 263 -2.32 -28.50 11.08
C ASP A 263 -2.47 -27.25 11.97
N ASN A 264 -3.17 -26.21 11.47
CA ASN A 264 -3.41 -24.92 12.14
C ASN A 264 -2.11 -24.15 12.47
N LEU A 265 -1.09 -24.32 11.60
CA LEU A 265 0.21 -23.66 11.67
C LEU A 265 0.22 -22.27 11.01
N ALA A 266 -0.78 -22.00 10.15
CA ALA A 266 -1.10 -20.70 9.56
C ALA A 266 -2.62 -20.61 9.33
N ASN A 267 -3.17 -19.40 9.26
CA ASN A 267 -4.60 -19.13 9.06
C ASN A 267 -4.87 -18.34 7.77
N LYS A 268 -3.90 -17.55 7.31
CA LYS A 268 -3.97 -16.67 6.14
C LYS A 268 -2.64 -16.69 5.41
N ILE A 269 -2.55 -17.50 4.36
CA ILE A 269 -1.33 -17.67 3.56
C ILE A 269 -1.40 -16.73 2.35
N LEU A 270 -0.34 -15.97 2.11
CA LEU A 270 -0.12 -15.31 0.83
C LEU A 270 0.90 -16.13 0.03
N ILE A 271 0.49 -16.64 -1.13
CA ILE A 271 1.38 -17.25 -2.11
C ILE A 271 1.70 -16.19 -3.17
N VAL A 272 2.98 -15.81 -3.25
CA VAL A 272 3.49 -14.91 -4.31
C VAL A 272 4.26 -15.75 -5.31
N ASP A 273 3.72 -15.87 -6.52
CA ASP A 273 4.37 -16.52 -7.65
C ASP A 273 4.97 -15.44 -8.57
N TRP A 274 6.30 -15.40 -8.63
CA TRP A 274 7.04 -14.45 -9.47
C TRP A 274 7.79 -15.14 -10.61
N ASP A 275 7.57 -16.45 -10.79
CA ASP A 275 7.98 -17.20 -11.97
C ASP A 275 7.32 -16.60 -13.22
N VAL A 276 8.04 -16.57 -14.35
CA VAL A 276 7.52 -15.94 -15.57
C VAL A 276 6.36 -16.76 -16.18
N HIS A 277 6.13 -17.99 -15.74
CA HIS A 277 5.03 -18.84 -16.17
C HIS A 277 3.89 -18.86 -15.14
N HIS A 278 2.64 -18.93 -15.62
CA HIS A 278 1.48 -19.01 -14.72
C HIS A 278 1.43 -20.36 -14.00
N GLY A 279 1.55 -20.36 -12.67
CA GLY A 279 1.31 -21.52 -11.80
C GLY A 279 -0.16 -21.94 -11.71
N GLN A 280 -0.76 -22.24 -12.88
CA GLN A 280 -2.16 -22.60 -13.09
C GLN A 280 -2.65 -23.72 -12.14
N ALA A 281 -1.79 -24.67 -11.78
CA ALA A 281 -2.15 -25.70 -10.81
C ALA A 281 -2.32 -25.14 -9.39
N THR A 282 -1.44 -24.22 -8.97
CA THR A 282 -1.54 -23.53 -7.67
C THR A 282 -2.81 -22.67 -7.61
N GLN A 283 -3.11 -21.92 -8.67
CA GLN A 283 -4.39 -21.23 -8.86
C GLN A 283 -5.58 -22.19 -8.68
N GLN A 284 -5.60 -23.31 -9.42
CA GLN A 284 -6.73 -24.25 -9.38
C GLN A 284 -6.89 -24.98 -8.03
N MET A 285 -5.81 -25.13 -7.26
CA MET A 285 -5.83 -25.78 -5.94
C MET A 285 -6.45 -24.92 -4.83
N PHE A 286 -6.42 -23.59 -4.94
CA PHE A 286 -6.98 -22.67 -3.94
C PHE A 286 -8.12 -21.78 -4.46
N TYR A 287 -8.60 -22.01 -5.69
CA TYR A 287 -9.56 -21.16 -6.39
C TYR A 287 -10.90 -20.92 -5.65
N ASP A 288 -11.25 -21.72 -4.64
CA ASP A 288 -12.41 -21.53 -3.75
C ASP A 288 -12.10 -21.33 -2.25
N ASP A 289 -10.85 -21.03 -1.86
CA ASP A 289 -10.43 -20.90 -0.45
C ASP A 289 -9.83 -19.51 -0.11
N SER A 290 -10.61 -18.65 0.56
CA SER A 290 -10.17 -17.32 1.03
C SER A 290 -9.15 -17.32 2.18
N ARG A 291 -8.73 -18.49 2.67
CA ARG A 291 -7.56 -18.59 3.57
C ARG A 291 -6.24 -18.43 2.81
N VAL A 292 -6.26 -18.52 1.48
CA VAL A 292 -5.10 -18.33 0.62
C VAL A 292 -5.37 -17.20 -0.36
N VAL A 293 -4.47 -16.22 -0.41
CA VAL A 293 -4.34 -15.37 -1.60
C VAL A 293 -3.27 -15.98 -2.49
N TYR A 294 -3.60 -16.28 -3.74
CA TYR A 294 -2.62 -16.60 -4.77
C TYR A 294 -2.41 -15.38 -5.65
N PHE A 295 -1.16 -15.02 -5.93
CA PHE A 295 -0.80 -13.86 -6.73
C PHE A 295 0.30 -14.24 -7.71
N SER A 296 0.07 -14.14 -9.02
CA SER A 296 1.02 -14.58 -10.05
C SER A 296 1.36 -13.47 -11.06
N ILE A 297 2.66 -13.23 -11.26
CA ILE A 297 3.20 -12.29 -12.27
C ILE A 297 3.86 -13.09 -13.40
N HIS A 298 3.16 -13.28 -14.51
CA HIS A 298 3.56 -14.18 -15.57
C HIS A 298 3.45 -13.53 -16.96
N ARG A 299 4.31 -13.94 -17.89
CA ARG A 299 4.15 -13.64 -19.31
C ARG A 299 2.86 -14.27 -19.84
N TYR A 300 2.17 -13.52 -20.69
CA TYR A 300 0.86 -13.92 -21.19
C TYR A 300 0.65 -13.58 -22.66
N GLU A 301 0.99 -12.34 -23.05
CA GLU A 301 0.85 -11.86 -24.43
C GLU A 301 -0.55 -12.07 -25.02
N ASN A 302 -1.59 -11.89 -24.20
CA ASN A 302 -2.99 -12.17 -24.53
C ASN A 302 -3.28 -13.68 -24.72
N GLY A 303 -2.58 -14.55 -24.01
CA GLY A 303 -2.72 -16.01 -24.08
C GLY A 303 -1.93 -16.70 -25.20
N THR A 304 -1.08 -15.98 -25.94
CA THR A 304 -0.19 -16.60 -26.94
C THR A 304 1.08 -17.19 -26.33
N PHE A 305 1.45 -16.79 -25.10
CA PHE A 305 2.52 -17.45 -24.36
C PHE A 305 2.01 -18.68 -23.59
N TRP A 306 2.89 -19.66 -23.40
CA TRP A 306 2.63 -20.89 -22.66
C TRP A 306 2.29 -20.60 -21.17
N PRO A 307 1.30 -21.25 -20.54
CA PRO A 307 0.56 -22.46 -20.96
C PRO A 307 -0.69 -22.21 -21.85
N ASN A 308 -0.83 -21.04 -22.47
CA ASN A 308 -1.90 -20.73 -23.43
C ASN A 308 -3.34 -20.86 -22.88
N LEU A 309 -3.56 -20.48 -21.62
CA LEU A 309 -4.86 -20.63 -20.93
C LEU A 309 -5.66 -19.33 -20.87
N GLU A 310 -6.96 -19.37 -21.14
CA GLU A 310 -7.84 -18.20 -20.91
C GLU A 310 -7.90 -17.88 -19.41
N GLU A 311 -7.83 -18.90 -18.53
CA GLU A 311 -7.88 -18.71 -17.07
C GLU A 311 -6.64 -18.07 -16.42
N SER A 312 -5.59 -17.79 -17.18
CA SER A 312 -4.45 -16.99 -16.70
C SER A 312 -4.70 -15.48 -16.79
N ASP A 313 -5.78 -15.02 -17.45
CA ASP A 313 -6.05 -13.58 -17.56
C ASP A 313 -6.49 -12.93 -16.22
N PHE A 314 -6.34 -11.61 -16.12
CA PHE A 314 -6.57 -10.80 -14.91
C PHE A 314 -7.99 -10.89 -14.33
N HIS A 315 -8.96 -11.37 -15.10
CA HIS A 315 -10.37 -11.44 -14.71
C HIS A 315 -10.78 -12.78 -14.08
N TYR A 316 -9.86 -13.75 -13.99
CA TYR A 316 -10.05 -15.05 -13.32
C TYR A 316 -9.70 -14.96 -11.82
N ILE A 317 -10.61 -14.35 -11.08
CA ILE A 317 -10.39 -13.87 -9.71
C ILE A 317 -10.67 -14.89 -8.59
N GLY A 318 -10.95 -16.15 -8.90
CA GLY A 318 -11.45 -17.16 -7.95
C GLY A 318 -12.94 -17.45 -8.12
N LYS A 319 -13.53 -18.23 -7.21
CA LYS A 319 -14.97 -18.55 -7.15
C LYS A 319 -15.44 -18.80 -5.71
N GLY A 320 -16.73 -18.62 -5.45
CA GLY A 320 -17.34 -19.05 -4.18
C GLY A 320 -16.75 -18.30 -2.98
N LEU A 321 -16.12 -19.00 -2.03
CA LEU A 321 -15.46 -18.34 -0.90
C LEU A 321 -14.11 -17.72 -1.27
N GLY A 322 -13.45 -18.18 -2.33
CA GLY A 322 -12.19 -17.63 -2.85
C GLY A 322 -12.36 -16.54 -3.91
N GLU A 323 -13.59 -16.08 -4.18
CA GLU A 323 -13.83 -15.02 -5.18
C GLU A 323 -13.18 -13.70 -4.73
N GLY A 324 -12.28 -13.17 -5.55
CA GLY A 324 -11.44 -12.01 -5.26
C GLY A 324 -10.05 -12.34 -4.71
N TYR A 325 -9.74 -13.61 -4.39
CA TYR A 325 -8.48 -14.04 -3.74
C TYR A 325 -7.43 -14.62 -4.71
N ASN A 326 -7.77 -14.80 -5.99
CA ASN A 326 -6.82 -15.21 -7.02
C ASN A 326 -6.43 -14.01 -7.90
N PHE A 327 -5.19 -13.55 -7.82
CA PHE A 327 -4.66 -12.40 -8.56
C PHE A 327 -3.78 -12.85 -9.72
N ASN A 328 -4.25 -12.65 -10.95
CA ASN A 328 -3.44 -12.81 -12.15
C ASN A 328 -2.94 -11.44 -12.63
N ILE A 329 -1.62 -11.33 -12.86
CA ILE A 329 -0.95 -10.14 -13.39
C ILE A 329 -0.31 -10.49 -14.75
N PRO A 330 -1.11 -10.60 -15.83
CA PRO A 330 -0.62 -11.02 -17.15
C PRO A 330 0.25 -9.94 -17.81
N LEU A 331 1.51 -10.27 -18.09
CA LEU A 331 2.42 -9.42 -18.84
C LEU A 331 2.12 -9.59 -20.33
N ASN A 332 1.48 -8.58 -20.91
CA ASN A 332 0.98 -8.60 -22.29
C ASN A 332 2.01 -8.17 -23.35
N LYS A 333 3.28 -8.04 -22.94
CA LYS A 333 4.47 -7.86 -23.78
C LYS A 333 5.69 -8.45 -23.07
N THR A 334 6.72 -8.75 -23.85
CA THR A 334 8.11 -8.93 -23.40
C THR A 334 8.75 -7.60 -22.98
N GLY A 335 10.00 -7.66 -22.49
CA GLY A 335 10.83 -6.51 -22.15
C GLY A 335 10.55 -5.89 -20.78
N MET A 336 9.84 -6.59 -19.88
CA MET A 336 9.49 -6.06 -18.56
C MET A 336 10.73 -5.88 -17.68
N THR A 337 10.82 -4.73 -17.03
CA THR A 337 12.01 -4.29 -16.31
C THR A 337 11.81 -4.34 -14.79
N ASN A 338 12.87 -4.00 -14.04
CA ASN A 338 12.78 -3.66 -12.61
C ASN A 338 11.61 -2.69 -12.31
N ALA A 339 11.35 -1.70 -13.17
CA ALA A 339 10.34 -0.67 -12.95
C ALA A 339 8.91 -1.24 -13.03
N ASP A 340 8.67 -2.16 -13.97
CA ASP A 340 7.38 -2.81 -14.16
C ASP A 340 7.06 -3.73 -12.95
N TYR A 341 8.03 -4.54 -12.51
CA TYR A 341 7.86 -5.43 -11.36
C TYR A 341 7.69 -4.64 -10.04
N ILE A 342 8.46 -3.57 -9.83
CA ILE A 342 8.27 -2.69 -8.66
C ILE A 342 6.90 -1.99 -8.70
N ALA A 343 6.44 -1.57 -9.87
CA ALA A 343 5.10 -1.00 -10.03
C ALA A 343 3.99 -2.00 -9.67
N ILE A 344 4.06 -3.25 -10.13
CA ILE A 344 3.11 -4.31 -9.75
C ILE A 344 3.05 -4.47 -8.22
N PHE A 345 4.22 -4.50 -7.58
CA PHE A 345 4.32 -4.65 -6.13
C PHE A 345 3.71 -3.46 -5.38
N GLN A 346 4.07 -2.23 -5.74
CA GLN A 346 3.59 -1.00 -5.10
C GLN A 346 2.09 -0.73 -5.35
N GLN A 347 1.58 -1.06 -6.54
CA GLN A 347 0.24 -0.66 -6.97
C GLN A 347 -0.82 -1.74 -6.71
N VAL A 348 -0.43 -3.02 -6.66
CA VAL A 348 -1.35 -4.17 -6.52
C VAL A 348 -0.99 -5.01 -5.29
N LEU A 349 0.17 -5.67 -5.29
CA LEU A 349 0.49 -6.69 -4.26
C LEU A 349 0.49 -6.13 -2.83
N LEU A 350 1.22 -5.05 -2.59
CA LEU A 350 1.43 -4.53 -1.23
C LEU A 350 0.16 -3.87 -0.65
N PRO A 351 -0.61 -3.04 -1.38
CA PRO A 351 -1.91 -2.57 -0.91
C PRO A 351 -2.85 -3.69 -0.46
N MET A 352 -2.97 -4.77 -1.25
CA MET A 352 -3.77 -5.94 -0.89
C MET A 352 -3.18 -6.70 0.29
N ALA A 353 -1.87 -6.98 0.30
CA ALA A 353 -1.25 -7.78 1.34
C ALA A 353 -1.30 -7.08 2.72
N TYR A 354 -1.27 -5.75 2.75
CA TYR A 354 -1.49 -4.95 3.95
C TYR A 354 -2.96 -4.89 4.40
N GLU A 355 -3.94 -5.06 3.52
CA GLU A 355 -5.36 -5.27 3.91
C GLU A 355 -5.59 -6.71 4.41
N PHE A 356 -4.98 -7.71 3.75
CA PHE A 356 -5.10 -9.13 4.06
C PHE A 356 -4.42 -9.51 5.39
N GLN A 357 -3.27 -8.91 5.71
CA GLN A 357 -2.43 -9.24 6.87
C GLN A 357 -2.15 -10.76 6.99
N PRO A 358 -1.40 -11.38 6.05
CA PRO A 358 -1.07 -12.81 6.10
C PRO A 358 -0.26 -13.17 7.35
N ASP A 359 -0.41 -14.40 7.86
CA ASP A 359 0.39 -14.95 8.97
C ASP A 359 1.48 -15.95 8.52
N LEU A 360 1.53 -16.24 7.22
CA LEU A 360 2.62 -16.90 6.50
C LEU A 360 2.67 -16.37 5.05
N ILE A 361 3.89 -16.17 4.52
CA ILE A 361 4.11 -15.94 3.08
C ILE A 361 4.93 -17.10 2.51
N ILE A 362 4.50 -17.62 1.36
CA ILE A 362 5.28 -18.56 0.55
C ILE A 362 5.54 -17.91 -0.81
N VAL A 363 6.78 -17.89 -1.25
CA VAL A 363 7.17 -17.38 -2.58
C VAL A 363 7.48 -18.57 -3.47
N SER A 364 6.68 -18.76 -4.52
CA SER A 364 6.98 -19.63 -5.65
C SER A 364 8.01 -18.87 -6.50
N ALA A 365 9.27 -19.29 -6.42
CA ALA A 365 10.41 -18.48 -6.79
C ALA A 365 11.10 -19.01 -8.06
N GLY A 366 10.48 -18.73 -9.20
CA GLY A 366 11.17 -18.76 -10.49
C GLY A 366 12.15 -17.60 -10.64
N TYR A 367 13.14 -17.79 -11.51
CA TYR A 367 14.12 -16.75 -11.86
C TYR A 367 14.33 -16.70 -13.39
N ASP A 368 13.24 -16.89 -14.13
CA ASP A 368 13.14 -16.86 -15.60
C ASP A 368 12.67 -15.50 -16.12
N ALA A 369 11.94 -14.72 -15.32
CA ALA A 369 11.80 -13.28 -15.57
C ALA A 369 13.16 -12.54 -15.45
N ALA A 370 14.18 -13.20 -14.91
CA ALA A 370 15.52 -12.65 -14.75
C ALA A 370 16.25 -12.54 -16.10
N LEU A 371 16.87 -11.37 -16.32
CA LEU A 371 17.57 -11.01 -17.55
C LEU A 371 18.39 -12.16 -18.14
N GLY A 372 18.08 -12.48 -19.40
CA GLY A 372 18.83 -13.45 -20.19
C GLY A 372 18.42 -14.91 -19.98
N CYS A 373 17.38 -15.21 -19.20
CA CYS A 373 16.74 -16.51 -19.30
C CYS A 373 16.14 -16.73 -20.69
N PRO A 374 16.33 -17.88 -21.35
CA PRO A 374 15.53 -18.23 -22.51
C PRO A 374 14.07 -18.45 -22.10
N GLU A 375 13.14 -17.97 -22.92
CA GLU A 375 11.69 -18.15 -22.76
C GLU A 375 11.09 -18.76 -24.04
N PHE A 376 9.92 -19.38 -23.94
CA PHE A 376 9.30 -20.13 -25.04
C PHE A 376 8.72 -19.21 -26.13
N HIS A 377 9.51 -18.88 -27.14
CA HIS A 377 9.00 -18.23 -28.35
C HIS A 377 8.06 -19.17 -29.13
N PRO A 378 6.83 -18.74 -29.49
CA PRO A 378 5.81 -19.63 -30.08
C PRO A 378 6.25 -20.29 -31.40
N ASP A 379 7.11 -19.64 -32.18
CA ASP A 379 7.59 -20.18 -33.46
C ASP A 379 8.35 -21.52 -33.34
N LEU A 380 8.93 -21.83 -32.18
CA LEU A 380 9.59 -23.14 -31.95
C LEU A 380 8.60 -24.30 -31.80
N ILE A 381 7.29 -24.02 -31.72
CA ILE A 381 6.22 -25.03 -31.78
C ILE A 381 5.79 -25.32 -33.23
N ILE A 382 6.24 -24.54 -34.23
CA ILE A 382 5.88 -24.72 -35.65
C ILE A 382 6.55 -25.97 -36.28
N VAL A 383 5.93 -27.14 -36.10
CA VAL A 383 5.82 -28.17 -37.15
C VAL A 383 4.45 -28.85 -37.09
N SER A 384 3.36 -28.13 -37.39
CA SER A 384 2.08 -28.72 -37.82
C SER A 384 1.19 -27.79 -38.68
N ALA A 385 1.80 -27.02 -39.59
CA ALA A 385 1.19 -26.27 -40.71
C ALA A 385 0.18 -25.12 -40.40
N GLY A 386 0.43 -23.90 -40.89
CA GLY A 386 -0.50 -22.78 -40.66
C GLY A 386 -0.33 -21.41 -41.37
N PHE A 387 0.70 -21.17 -42.19
CA PHE A 387 0.95 -19.92 -42.97
C PHE A 387 1.28 -18.60 -42.19
N ASP A 388 2.45 -18.05 -42.55
CA ASP A 388 2.76 -16.62 -42.76
C ASP A 388 2.56 -15.56 -41.65
N SER A 389 3.62 -15.21 -40.88
CA SER A 389 4.18 -13.84 -40.89
C SER A 389 5.47 -13.60 -40.05
N ALA A 390 6.48 -12.99 -40.71
CA ALA A 390 7.60 -12.19 -40.16
C ALA A 390 8.67 -12.82 -39.24
N LEU A 391 9.90 -12.28 -39.30
CA LEU A 391 11.04 -12.68 -38.45
C LEU A 391 11.24 -11.73 -37.26
N GLY A 392 11.60 -12.30 -36.10
CA GLY A 392 12.74 -11.81 -35.31
C GLY A 392 12.46 -11.11 -33.97
N ASP A 393 12.62 -11.85 -32.87
CA ASP A 393 13.45 -11.40 -31.75
C ASP A 393 14.40 -12.55 -31.31
N GLU A 394 15.50 -12.19 -30.67
CA GLU A 394 16.65 -13.06 -30.36
C GLU A 394 17.20 -12.66 -28.97
N LYS A 395 16.42 -12.83 -27.89
CA LYS A 395 16.82 -12.45 -26.52
C LYS A 395 16.29 -13.41 -25.45
N GLY A 396 16.75 -13.22 -24.21
CA GLY A 396 15.96 -13.58 -23.04
C GLY A 396 14.97 -12.46 -22.80
N GLU A 397 13.69 -12.77 -22.69
CA GLU A 397 12.66 -11.85 -23.15
C GLU A 397 12.19 -10.85 -22.08
N MET A 398 12.38 -11.15 -20.79
CA MET A 398 12.30 -10.17 -19.69
C MET A 398 13.66 -9.59 -19.28
N GLU A 399 13.66 -8.37 -18.74
CA GLU A 399 14.85 -7.57 -18.38
C GLU A 399 15.00 -7.37 -16.85
N VAL A 400 14.35 -8.18 -16.01
CA VAL A 400 14.46 -8.03 -14.54
C VAL A 400 15.89 -8.36 -14.09
N THR A 401 16.56 -7.41 -13.44
CA THR A 401 17.93 -7.63 -12.95
C THR A 401 17.94 -8.50 -11.68
N PRO A 402 18.97 -9.34 -11.45
CA PRO A 402 19.09 -10.14 -10.23
C PRO A 402 18.94 -9.35 -8.92
N ALA A 403 19.40 -8.10 -8.90
CA ALA A 403 19.26 -7.21 -7.74
C ALA A 403 17.80 -6.84 -7.41
N CYS A 404 16.88 -6.89 -8.38
CA CYS A 404 15.47 -6.55 -8.17
C CYS A 404 14.77 -7.52 -7.21
N TYR A 405 15.06 -8.83 -7.28
CA TYR A 405 14.49 -9.85 -6.40
C TYR A 405 14.77 -9.57 -4.90
N ALA A 406 15.89 -8.92 -4.57
CA ALA A 406 16.16 -8.46 -3.22
C ALA A 406 15.15 -7.40 -2.75
N HIS A 407 14.78 -6.44 -3.60
CA HIS A 407 13.77 -5.42 -3.28
C HIS A 407 12.36 -6.00 -3.19
N LEU A 408 12.00 -6.90 -4.12
CA LEU A 408 10.72 -7.61 -4.11
C LEU A 408 10.56 -8.38 -2.79
N LEU A 409 11.53 -9.23 -2.42
CA LEU A 409 11.53 -9.96 -1.15
C LEU A 409 11.57 -9.02 0.07
N SER A 410 12.39 -7.96 0.04
CA SER A 410 12.49 -7.00 1.15
C SER A 410 11.13 -6.39 1.48
N SER A 411 10.30 -6.10 0.48
CA SER A 411 8.95 -5.59 0.73
C SER A 411 8.05 -6.60 1.46
N LEU A 412 8.18 -7.90 1.16
CA LEU A 412 7.43 -8.98 1.80
C LEU A 412 7.89 -9.27 3.24
N LEU A 413 9.18 -9.06 3.57
CA LEU A 413 9.71 -9.29 4.92
C LEU A 413 9.12 -8.39 6.01
N SER A 414 8.45 -7.29 5.63
CA SER A 414 7.67 -6.45 6.56
C SER A 414 6.31 -7.05 6.98
N LEU A 415 5.82 -8.05 6.26
CA LEU A 415 4.54 -8.72 6.48
C LEU A 415 4.74 -10.07 7.18
N ALA A 416 3.65 -10.68 7.68
CA ALA A 416 3.65 -11.96 8.39
C ALA A 416 4.67 -12.07 9.55
N ALA A 417 5.07 -10.94 10.16
CA ALA A 417 6.19 -10.85 11.09
C ALA A 417 7.47 -11.54 10.56
N GLY A 418 7.79 -11.31 9.28
CA GLY A 418 8.96 -11.86 8.61
C GLY A 418 8.91 -13.36 8.32
N LYS A 419 7.76 -14.03 8.48
CA LYS A 419 7.58 -15.45 8.15
C LYS A 419 7.45 -15.68 6.65
N VAL A 420 8.59 -15.74 5.96
CA VAL A 420 8.67 -15.96 4.51
C VAL A 420 9.42 -17.26 4.19
N ALA A 421 8.76 -18.15 3.45
CA ALA A 421 9.38 -19.33 2.83
C ALA A 421 9.59 -19.04 1.33
N VAL A 422 10.81 -19.19 0.82
CA VAL A 422 11.13 -19.07 -0.61
C VAL A 422 11.36 -20.48 -1.17
N VAL A 423 10.69 -20.85 -2.26
CA VAL A 423 10.71 -22.21 -2.83
C VAL A 423 11.08 -22.13 -4.29
N LEU A 424 12.18 -22.78 -4.71
CA LEU A 424 12.66 -22.73 -6.09
C LEU A 424 11.66 -23.38 -7.06
N GLU A 425 11.27 -22.65 -8.10
CA GLU A 425 10.47 -23.14 -9.22
C GLU A 425 11.32 -23.12 -10.52
N GLY A 426 11.08 -22.19 -11.46
CA GLY A 426 11.78 -22.05 -12.75
C GLY A 426 13.06 -21.22 -12.74
N GLY A 427 13.39 -20.62 -13.89
CA GLY A 427 14.66 -19.92 -14.17
C GLY A 427 15.75 -20.81 -14.74
N TYR A 428 16.20 -20.52 -15.97
CA TYR A 428 17.01 -21.44 -16.79
C TYR A 428 18.34 -20.86 -17.30
N CYS A 429 18.54 -19.54 -17.29
CA CYS A 429 19.90 -18.97 -17.45
C CYS A 429 20.68 -19.13 -16.15
N LEU A 430 21.58 -20.11 -16.10
CA LEU A 430 22.32 -20.50 -14.89
C LEU A 430 23.03 -19.34 -14.18
N LYS A 431 23.62 -18.38 -14.92
CA LYS A 431 24.29 -17.20 -14.35
C LYS A 431 23.30 -16.22 -13.70
N SER A 432 22.16 -15.97 -14.36
CA SER A 432 21.11 -15.07 -13.85
C SER A 432 20.33 -15.70 -12.68
N LEU A 433 19.99 -16.99 -12.78
CA LEU A 433 19.39 -17.83 -11.74
C LEU A 433 20.24 -17.84 -10.46
N ALA A 434 21.53 -18.20 -10.58
CA ALA A 434 22.42 -18.37 -9.44
C ALA A 434 22.68 -17.06 -8.71
N GLU A 435 22.83 -15.95 -9.44
CA GLU A 435 22.92 -14.63 -8.82
C GLU A 435 21.60 -14.27 -8.14
N SER A 436 20.46 -14.34 -8.84
CA SER A 436 19.17 -13.92 -8.30
C SER A 436 18.80 -14.68 -7.02
N ALA A 437 18.91 -16.01 -7.02
CA ALA A 437 18.66 -16.83 -5.84
C ALA A 437 19.62 -16.53 -4.68
N ALA A 438 20.91 -16.25 -4.95
CA ALA A 438 21.86 -15.85 -3.92
C ALA A 438 21.56 -14.45 -3.37
N LEU A 439 21.12 -13.50 -4.19
CA LEU A 439 20.70 -12.16 -3.74
C LEU A 439 19.39 -12.21 -2.94
N THR A 440 18.46 -13.13 -3.27
CA THR A 440 17.28 -13.45 -2.46
C THR A 440 17.71 -14.01 -1.09
N LEU A 441 18.58 -15.02 -1.04
CA LEU A 441 19.06 -15.61 0.22
C LEU A 441 19.80 -14.59 1.11
N ARG A 442 20.63 -13.74 0.52
CA ARG A 442 21.32 -12.64 1.22
C ARG A 442 20.32 -11.66 1.87
N THR A 443 19.17 -11.45 1.25
CA THR A 443 18.07 -10.61 1.76
C THR A 443 17.33 -11.30 2.92
N LEU A 444 17.04 -12.60 2.82
CA LEU A 444 16.49 -13.39 3.95
C LEU A 444 17.40 -13.34 5.20
N LEU A 445 18.71 -13.31 4.98
CA LEU A 445 19.76 -13.21 6.01
C LEU A 445 19.91 -11.79 6.62
N GLY A 446 19.07 -10.83 6.25
CA GLY A 446 19.03 -9.50 6.85
C GLY A 446 20.24 -8.60 6.53
N ASP A 447 20.80 -8.74 5.33
CA ASP A 447 21.76 -7.80 4.73
C ASP A 447 21.04 -6.71 3.92
N PRO A 448 21.65 -5.53 3.69
CA PRO A 448 21.05 -4.46 2.89
C PRO A 448 20.73 -4.92 1.45
N CYS A 449 19.65 -4.38 0.88
CA CYS A 449 19.38 -4.48 -0.56
C CYS A 449 20.52 -3.81 -1.37
N PRO A 450 20.91 -4.32 -2.55
CA PRO A 450 21.90 -3.65 -3.39
C PRO A 450 21.28 -2.38 -3.97
N MET A 451 22.06 -1.35 -4.32
CA MET A 451 21.49 -0.25 -5.11
C MET A 451 21.08 -0.75 -6.50
N LEU A 452 19.83 -0.51 -6.88
CA LEU A 452 19.38 -0.69 -8.26
C LEU A 452 20.05 0.35 -9.17
N GLN A 453 20.19 0.01 -10.44
CA GLN A 453 20.44 1.01 -11.48
C GLN A 453 19.22 1.94 -11.59
N THR A 454 19.43 3.18 -12.05
CA THR A 454 18.34 4.14 -12.28
C THR A 454 17.23 3.48 -13.10
N LEU A 455 16.02 3.45 -12.54
CA LEU A 455 14.90 2.75 -13.14
C LEU A 455 14.50 3.37 -14.48
N GLN A 456 14.12 2.52 -15.42
CA GLN A 456 13.35 2.94 -16.59
C GLN A 456 11.94 3.36 -16.16
N LEU A 457 11.16 3.94 -17.07
CA LEU A 457 9.74 4.18 -16.78
C LEU A 457 8.96 2.87 -16.94
N PRO A 458 7.96 2.58 -16.07
CA PRO A 458 7.04 1.47 -16.28
C PRO A 458 6.38 1.56 -17.66
N SER A 459 6.24 0.41 -18.31
CA SER A 459 5.66 0.35 -19.65
C SER A 459 4.18 0.71 -19.67
N LEU A 460 3.68 1.24 -20.80
CA LEU A 460 2.23 1.42 -20.99
C LEU A 460 1.48 0.07 -20.88
N SER A 461 2.13 -1.04 -21.23
CA SER A 461 1.54 -2.37 -21.06
C SER A 461 1.37 -2.76 -19.60
N ILE A 462 2.34 -2.46 -18.71
CA ILE A 462 2.15 -2.77 -17.28
C ILE A 462 1.15 -1.83 -16.62
N ARG A 463 1.05 -0.57 -17.05
CA ARG A 463 -0.04 0.33 -16.62
C ARG A 463 -1.40 -0.28 -16.92
N ASP A 464 -1.58 -0.80 -18.13
CA ASP A 464 -2.85 -1.36 -18.57
C ASP A 464 -3.16 -2.70 -17.84
N THR A 465 -2.16 -3.56 -17.62
CA THR A 465 -2.28 -4.75 -16.76
C THR A 465 -2.63 -4.39 -15.30
N ILE A 466 -1.93 -3.43 -14.68
CA ILE A 466 -2.19 -3.00 -13.29
C ILE A 466 -3.61 -2.44 -13.15
N LEU A 467 -4.07 -1.61 -14.10
CA LEU A 467 -5.42 -1.05 -14.10
C LEU A 467 -6.49 -2.12 -14.33
N ASN A 468 -6.21 -3.13 -15.16
CA ASN A 468 -7.06 -4.31 -15.34
C ASN A 468 -7.21 -5.12 -14.04
N SER A 469 -6.11 -5.41 -13.33
CA SER A 469 -6.15 -6.13 -12.04
C SER A 469 -6.85 -5.31 -10.94
N ILE A 470 -6.53 -4.02 -10.80
CA ILE A 470 -7.23 -3.11 -9.86
C ILE A 470 -8.74 -3.09 -10.16
N TYR A 471 -9.12 -3.03 -11.45
CA TYR A 471 -10.51 -3.06 -11.87
C TYR A 471 -11.25 -4.34 -11.48
N ALA A 472 -10.64 -5.51 -11.64
CA ALA A 472 -11.24 -6.79 -11.28
C ALA A 472 -11.40 -6.96 -9.76
N HIS A 473 -10.44 -6.46 -8.98
CA HIS A 473 -10.37 -6.72 -7.53
C HIS A 473 -10.98 -5.65 -6.61
N LYS A 474 -11.19 -4.41 -7.08
CA LYS A 474 -11.70 -3.27 -6.25
C LYS A 474 -13.07 -3.44 -5.58
N GLN A 475 -13.88 -4.42 -6.01
CA GLN A 475 -15.15 -4.74 -5.37
C GLN A 475 -14.99 -5.67 -4.15
N PHE A 476 -13.83 -6.31 -3.99
CA PHE A 476 -13.51 -7.20 -2.87
C PHE A 476 -12.53 -6.55 -1.87
N TRP A 477 -11.56 -5.78 -2.39
CA TRP A 477 -10.47 -5.18 -1.62
C TRP A 477 -10.64 -3.66 -1.52
N LYS A 478 -10.69 -3.15 -0.29
CA LYS A 478 -10.93 -1.73 0.01
C LYS A 478 -9.68 -0.88 -0.24
N CYS A 479 -8.49 -1.47 -0.20
CA CYS A 479 -7.23 -0.83 -0.57
C CYS A 479 -7.18 -0.31 -2.01
N TYR A 480 -8.10 -0.74 -2.90
CA TYR A 480 -8.24 -0.23 -4.28
C TYR A 480 -9.35 0.82 -4.45
N GLN A 481 -10.11 1.14 -3.40
CA GLN A 481 -11.26 2.06 -3.49
C GLN A 481 -10.86 3.54 -3.55
N TYR A 482 -9.56 3.86 -3.51
CA TYR A 482 -9.04 5.21 -3.80
C TYR A 482 -9.11 5.57 -5.30
N GLN A 483 -9.17 4.56 -6.18
CA GLN A 483 -9.20 4.76 -7.63
C GLN A 483 -10.51 5.43 -8.06
N GLU A 484 -10.41 6.56 -8.75
CA GLU A 484 -11.58 7.32 -9.22
C GLU A 484 -12.43 6.52 -10.21
N GLN A 485 -13.74 6.80 -10.27
CA GLN A 485 -14.68 5.96 -11.03
C GLN A 485 -15.69 6.74 -11.87
N TYR A 486 -15.85 6.35 -13.14
CA TYR A 486 -16.78 6.96 -14.10
C TYR A 486 -17.90 5.99 -14.52
N SER A 487 -19.04 6.52 -14.98
CA SER A 487 -20.11 5.72 -15.59
C SER A 487 -19.97 5.71 -17.11
N ILE A 488 -20.06 4.53 -17.73
CA ILE A 488 -19.94 4.36 -19.19
C ILE A 488 -21.13 5.00 -19.93
N ASN A 489 -22.32 4.98 -19.34
CA ASN A 489 -23.55 5.46 -19.99
C ASN A 489 -23.51 6.96 -20.33
N ASN A 490 -22.66 7.74 -19.64
CA ASN A 490 -22.47 9.17 -19.88
C ASN A 490 -21.47 9.49 -21.01
N ARG A 491 -21.07 8.51 -21.85
CA ARG A 491 -20.14 8.72 -22.99
C ARG A 491 -20.78 9.25 -24.27
N ILE A 492 -22.07 9.58 -24.26
CA ILE A 492 -22.75 10.22 -25.40
C ILE A 492 -22.42 11.73 -25.39
N ASP A 493 -22.10 12.29 -26.56
CA ASP A 493 -21.93 13.72 -26.85
C ASP A 493 -20.76 14.50 -26.20
N ARG A 494 -19.59 13.87 -26.00
CA ARG A 494 -18.30 14.61 -25.99
C ARG A 494 -17.24 13.96 -26.90
N LYS A 495 -16.82 14.69 -27.93
CA LYS A 495 -15.73 14.34 -28.87
C LYS A 495 -14.37 14.93 -28.45
N GLU A 496 -14.22 15.29 -27.18
CA GLU A 496 -12.95 15.71 -26.59
C GLU A 496 -12.31 14.51 -25.87
N GLU A 497 -11.00 14.36 -26.01
CA GLU A 497 -10.25 13.20 -25.52
C GLU A 497 -10.20 13.18 -23.99
N ASN A 498 -11.01 12.32 -23.38
CA ASN A 498 -11.10 12.18 -21.93
C ASN A 498 -9.93 11.34 -21.38
N ASN A 499 -8.71 11.88 -21.53
CA ASN A 499 -7.42 11.19 -21.39
C ASN A 499 -7.12 10.64 -19.97
N ASP A 500 -7.92 10.99 -18.96
CA ASP A 500 -7.84 10.44 -17.60
C ASP A 500 -8.78 9.23 -17.34
N GLN A 501 -9.45 8.68 -18.37
CA GLN A 501 -10.26 7.46 -18.25
C GLN A 501 -9.56 6.23 -18.86
N TYR A 502 -9.52 5.13 -18.11
CA TYR A 502 -9.11 3.82 -18.63
C TYR A 502 -10.29 2.87 -18.77
N LEU A 503 -10.39 2.17 -19.91
CA LEU A 503 -11.40 1.16 -20.18
C LEU A 503 -10.73 -0.22 -20.19
N PRO A 504 -10.99 -1.10 -19.20
CA PRO A 504 -10.48 -2.46 -19.17
C PRO A 504 -10.89 -3.27 -20.40
N VAL A 505 -9.94 -4.01 -20.96
CA VAL A 505 -10.13 -4.88 -22.13
C VAL A 505 -9.66 -6.29 -21.79
N VAL A 506 -10.57 -7.26 -21.88
CA VAL A 506 -10.24 -8.68 -21.96
C VAL A 506 -9.96 -9.01 -23.41
N ASN A 507 -8.80 -9.60 -23.69
CA ASN A 507 -8.40 -10.03 -25.01
C ASN A 507 -7.65 -11.37 -24.91
N TYR A 508 -8.12 -12.37 -25.63
CA TYR A 508 -7.50 -13.70 -25.69
C TYR A 508 -7.29 -14.10 -27.16
N LYS A 509 -6.07 -14.53 -27.45
CA LYS A 509 -5.54 -14.90 -28.77
C LYS A 509 -4.89 -16.29 -28.76
N GLY A 510 -4.85 -16.97 -27.60
CA GLY A 510 -4.27 -18.29 -27.48
C GLY A 510 -5.04 -19.35 -28.25
N GLU A 511 -4.34 -20.33 -28.80
CA GLU A 511 -4.95 -21.53 -29.36
C GLU A 511 -4.83 -22.69 -28.36
N VAL A 512 -5.97 -23.26 -27.95
CA VAL A 512 -6.00 -24.41 -27.03
C VAL A 512 -5.74 -25.69 -27.83
N TYR A 513 -4.49 -25.88 -28.27
CA TYR A 513 -4.05 -27.12 -28.92
C TYR A 513 -3.38 -28.06 -27.91
N LYS A 514 -3.91 -29.27 -27.79
CA LYS A 514 -3.35 -30.34 -26.95
C LYS A 514 -3.03 -31.57 -27.80
N PRO A 515 -1.76 -31.84 -28.14
CA PRO A 515 -1.39 -32.99 -28.95
C PRO A 515 -1.54 -34.31 -28.17
N ASP A 516 -1.80 -35.40 -28.89
CA ASP A 516 -1.76 -36.77 -28.33
C ASP A 516 -0.34 -37.19 -27.88
N ILE A 517 0.69 -36.58 -28.50
CA ILE A 517 2.12 -36.85 -28.26
C ILE A 517 2.91 -35.54 -28.32
N TYR A 518 3.61 -35.19 -27.24
CA TYR A 518 4.55 -34.06 -27.16
C TYR A 518 5.96 -34.46 -27.62
N LYS A 519 6.71 -33.49 -28.15
CA LYS A 519 8.14 -33.67 -28.47
C LYS A 519 8.96 -33.73 -27.17
N THR A 520 9.83 -34.73 -27.06
CA THR A 520 10.64 -35.04 -25.88
C THR A 520 12.11 -34.62 -25.97
N ARG A 521 12.53 -34.10 -27.14
CA ARG A 521 13.91 -33.74 -27.50
C ARG A 521 13.91 -32.45 -28.31
N ASN A 522 14.85 -31.53 -28.03
CA ASN A 522 14.96 -30.20 -28.67
C ASN A 522 13.61 -29.45 -28.71
N CYS A 523 12.82 -29.55 -27.64
CA CYS A 523 11.45 -29.04 -27.52
C CYS A 523 11.37 -27.72 -26.73
N TYR A 524 12.46 -26.96 -26.75
CA TYR A 524 12.68 -25.75 -25.95
C TYR A 524 13.44 -24.71 -26.79
N PRO A 525 13.35 -23.41 -26.45
CA PRO A 525 14.10 -22.34 -27.11
C PRO A 525 15.62 -22.57 -27.03
N VAL A 526 16.31 -22.29 -28.13
CA VAL A 526 17.78 -22.28 -28.21
C VAL A 526 18.22 -20.92 -28.73
N GLN A 527 18.94 -20.16 -27.90
CA GLN A 527 19.48 -18.85 -28.26
C GLN A 527 20.75 -19.01 -29.12
N SER A 528 20.92 -18.14 -30.11
CA SER A 528 22.16 -18.04 -30.88
C SER A 528 23.35 -17.65 -29.99
N LYS A 529 24.55 -18.03 -30.42
CA LYS A 529 25.78 -17.88 -29.63
C LYS A 529 26.12 -16.41 -29.37
N GLU A 530 25.77 -15.56 -30.32
CA GLU A 530 25.96 -14.12 -30.32
C GLU A 530 25.10 -13.44 -29.25
N ILE A 531 23.86 -13.90 -29.03
CA ILE A 531 23.00 -13.46 -27.93
C ILE A 531 23.60 -13.86 -26.58
N LEU A 532 23.95 -15.14 -26.44
CA LEU A 532 24.50 -15.69 -25.20
C LEU A 532 25.76 -14.93 -24.80
N GLU A 533 26.66 -14.67 -25.76
CA GLU A 533 27.84 -13.85 -25.57
C GLU A 533 27.57 -12.37 -25.23
N ALA A 534 26.41 -11.82 -25.60
CA ALA A 534 26.02 -10.45 -25.25
C ALA A 534 25.35 -10.38 -23.87
N LEU A 535 24.47 -11.33 -23.57
CA LEU A 535 23.83 -11.51 -22.26
C LEU A 535 24.88 -11.77 -21.17
N ASP A 536 25.87 -12.64 -21.44
CA ASP A 536 26.90 -12.99 -20.48
C ASP A 536 27.74 -11.75 -20.09
N LYS A 537 28.08 -10.90 -21.06
CA LYS A 537 28.76 -9.61 -20.84
C LYS A 537 27.88 -8.62 -20.06
N LYS A 538 26.56 -8.59 -20.30
CA LYS A 538 25.59 -7.74 -19.56
C LYS A 538 25.45 -8.22 -18.10
N LEU A 539 25.39 -9.53 -17.88
CA LEU A 539 25.33 -10.16 -16.55
C LEU A 539 26.65 -9.98 -15.76
N ASP A 540 27.81 -10.20 -16.38
CA ASP A 540 29.11 -9.95 -15.74
C ASP A 540 29.26 -8.49 -15.31
N SER A 541 28.80 -7.55 -16.14
CA SER A 541 28.76 -6.13 -15.78
C SER A 541 27.82 -5.88 -14.59
N LEU A 542 26.61 -6.46 -14.59
CA LEU A 542 25.67 -6.32 -13.48
C LEU A 542 26.26 -6.89 -12.17
N ILE A 543 26.76 -8.11 -12.18
CA ILE A 543 27.35 -8.78 -11.01
C ILE A 543 28.55 -7.97 -10.47
N LYS A 544 29.42 -7.48 -11.36
CA LYS A 544 30.60 -6.68 -11.00
C LYS A 544 30.28 -5.32 -10.38
N PHE A 545 29.18 -4.68 -10.79
CA PHE A 545 28.77 -3.36 -10.28
C PHE A 545 27.67 -3.43 -9.20
N THR A 546 27.12 -4.61 -8.91
CA THR A 546 26.15 -4.80 -7.82
C THR A 546 26.84 -4.59 -6.48
N ASN A 547 26.44 -3.57 -5.73
CA ASN A 547 27.04 -3.30 -4.44
C ASN A 547 26.57 -4.32 -3.39
N LEU A 548 27.49 -5.18 -2.95
CA LEU A 548 27.27 -6.14 -1.86
C LEU A 548 27.93 -5.68 -0.55
N SER A 549 28.37 -4.42 -0.45
CA SER A 549 28.98 -3.89 0.78
C SER A 549 27.98 -3.89 1.94
N LYS A 550 28.44 -4.36 3.09
CA LYS A 550 27.74 -4.30 4.37
C LYS A 550 28.64 -3.59 5.39
N ALA A 551 28.07 -2.66 6.15
CA ALA A 551 28.79 -1.96 7.21
C ALA A 551 29.13 -2.88 8.40
N LEU A 552 30.11 -2.47 9.22
CA LEU A 552 30.54 -3.23 10.40
C LEU A 552 29.40 -3.42 11.42
N ASN A 553 28.67 -2.34 11.72
CA ASN A 553 27.52 -2.34 12.62
C ASN A 553 26.22 -2.20 11.81
N LYS A 554 25.09 -2.71 12.33
CA LYS A 554 23.78 -2.44 11.70
C LYS A 554 23.37 -0.97 11.88
N VAL A 555 23.23 -0.54 13.13
CA VAL A 555 22.67 0.78 13.47
C VAL A 555 23.65 1.58 14.32
N CYS A 556 23.97 2.81 13.92
CA CYS A 556 24.61 3.81 14.78
C CYS A 556 23.55 4.57 15.57
N ILE A 557 23.76 4.81 16.86
CA ILE A 557 22.82 5.58 17.68
C ILE A 557 23.55 6.67 18.44
N VAL A 558 23.01 7.90 18.40
CA VAL A 558 23.56 9.05 19.15
C VAL A 558 22.50 9.63 20.07
N TYR A 559 22.93 9.87 21.30
CA TYR A 559 22.21 10.57 22.36
C TYR A 559 23.23 11.32 23.22
N ASP A 560 22.91 12.53 23.68
CA ASP A 560 23.79 13.25 24.60
C ASP A 560 23.01 14.11 25.60
N ASN A 561 23.33 13.94 26.88
CA ASN A 561 22.70 14.65 28.00
C ASN A 561 22.84 16.19 27.93
N ARG A 562 23.80 16.74 27.18
CA ARG A 562 23.93 18.20 26.98
C ARG A 562 22.69 18.81 26.34
N MET A 563 22.01 18.06 25.46
CA MET A 563 20.75 18.48 24.83
C MET A 563 19.58 18.59 25.81
N LEU A 564 19.69 18.08 27.04
CA LEU A 564 18.67 18.24 28.09
C LEU A 564 18.65 19.66 28.69
N LYS A 565 19.69 20.47 28.50
CA LYS A 565 19.84 21.77 29.15
C LYS A 565 19.01 22.91 28.53
N HIS A 566 18.57 22.77 27.28
CA HIS A 566 17.61 23.67 26.66
C HIS A 566 16.20 23.35 27.19
N CYS A 567 15.62 24.23 28.01
CA CYS A 567 14.30 24.03 28.58
C CYS A 567 13.56 25.36 28.76
N ASP A 568 12.23 25.32 28.73
CA ASP A 568 11.40 26.45 29.10
C ASP A 568 11.37 26.55 30.63
N THR A 569 11.99 27.61 31.18
CA THR A 569 12.05 27.88 32.61
C THR A 569 10.84 28.67 33.13
N ILE A 570 9.91 29.04 32.25
CA ILE A 570 8.71 29.84 32.55
C ILE A 570 7.47 28.94 32.50
N ASN A 571 7.35 28.08 31.49
CA ASN A 571 6.22 27.17 31.31
C ASN A 571 6.61 25.68 31.44
N ASN A 572 6.46 25.14 32.65
CA ASN A 572 6.66 23.71 32.93
C ASN A 572 5.70 22.75 32.20
N THR A 573 4.65 23.22 31.52
CA THR A 573 3.75 22.37 30.71
C THR A 573 4.08 22.37 29.22
N HIS A 574 5.14 23.08 28.80
CA HIS A 574 5.56 23.15 27.40
C HIS A 574 5.75 21.74 26.79
N PRO A 575 5.22 21.46 25.57
CA PRO A 575 5.20 20.11 25.01
C PRO A 575 6.60 19.61 24.63
N GLU A 576 7.39 20.47 23.96
CA GLU A 576 8.81 20.22 23.70
C GLU A 576 9.58 20.41 25.01
N LYS A 577 10.18 19.33 25.54
CA LYS A 577 10.80 19.30 26.87
C LYS A 577 11.92 18.25 26.95
N PRO A 578 12.94 18.43 27.82
CA PRO A 578 14.09 17.52 27.93
C PRO A 578 13.75 16.03 28.08
N ASN A 579 12.64 15.71 28.78
CA ASN A 579 12.26 14.33 29.01
C ASN A 579 11.90 13.55 27.73
N ARG A 580 11.67 14.22 26.59
CA ARG A 580 11.42 13.56 25.29
C ARG A 580 12.56 12.60 24.92
N ILE A 581 13.77 13.15 24.74
CA ILE A 581 14.95 12.34 24.39
C ILE A 581 15.35 11.37 25.52
N LEU A 582 15.17 11.76 26.79
CA LEU A 582 15.52 10.92 27.94
C LEU A 582 14.65 9.66 28.02
N SER A 583 13.34 9.77 27.77
CA SER A 583 12.44 8.61 27.76
C SER A 583 12.66 7.73 26.53
N ILE A 584 12.98 8.30 25.36
CA ILE A 584 13.36 7.51 24.18
C ILE A 584 14.64 6.70 24.47
N TYR A 585 15.69 7.34 25.01
CA TYR A 585 16.93 6.66 25.36
C TYR A 585 16.71 5.55 26.40
N LYS A 586 15.99 5.85 27.49
CA LYS A 586 15.60 4.84 28.49
C LYS A 586 14.79 3.70 27.90
N LYS A 587 13.90 3.96 26.95
CA LYS A 587 13.13 2.89 26.28
C LYS A 587 13.99 1.98 25.42
N HIS A 588 15.11 2.49 24.88
CA HIS A 588 16.12 1.68 24.20
C HIS A 588 16.99 0.89 25.19
N GLU A 589 17.27 1.44 26.37
CA GLU A 589 17.99 0.79 27.48
C GLU A 589 17.17 -0.36 28.09
N GLU A 590 15.93 -0.08 28.50
CA GLU A 590 14.95 -1.01 29.09
C GLU A 590 14.63 -2.24 28.22
N HIS A 591 14.89 -2.17 26.92
CA HIS A 591 14.61 -3.24 25.95
C HIS A 591 15.87 -3.70 25.18
N GLY A 592 17.06 -3.43 25.72
CA GLY A 592 18.33 -3.97 25.20
C GLY A 592 18.70 -3.53 23.78
N LEU A 593 18.10 -2.45 23.26
CA LEU A 593 18.37 -1.95 21.92
C LEU A 593 19.72 -1.23 21.86
N LEU A 594 20.14 -0.54 22.93
CA LEU A 594 21.44 0.13 23.02
C LEU A 594 22.60 -0.86 22.87
N GLU A 595 22.52 -2.02 23.53
CA GLU A 595 23.54 -3.09 23.49
C GLU A 595 23.71 -3.70 22.09
N ARG A 596 22.70 -3.53 21.22
CA ARG A 596 22.65 -4.04 19.84
C ARG A 596 23.04 -2.99 18.80
N CYS A 597 23.28 -1.75 19.22
CA CYS A 597 23.62 -0.62 18.35
C CYS A 597 25.04 -0.12 18.62
N TYR A 598 25.64 0.52 17.62
CA TYR A 598 26.88 1.24 17.78
C TYR A 598 26.59 2.61 18.40
N LEU A 599 26.64 2.66 19.74
CA LEU A 599 26.45 3.90 20.50
C LEU A 599 27.63 4.85 20.27
N GLN A 600 27.34 6.09 19.85
CA GLN A 600 28.31 7.16 19.66
C GLN A 600 27.92 8.41 20.46
N GLN A 601 28.93 9.20 20.85
CA GLN A 601 28.70 10.46 21.54
C GLN A 601 28.57 11.60 20.53
N GLY A 602 27.59 12.49 20.73
CA GLY A 602 27.40 13.64 19.87
C GLY A 602 28.55 14.65 19.95
N ARG A 603 28.94 15.25 18.81
CA ARG A 603 29.86 16.39 18.79
C ARG A 603 29.09 17.72 18.78
N VAL A 604 29.82 18.83 18.96
CA VAL A 604 29.29 20.18 18.73
C VAL A 604 29.52 20.51 17.26
N ALA A 605 28.49 21.00 16.56
CA ALA A 605 28.64 21.53 15.20
C ALA A 605 29.45 22.83 15.20
N THR A 606 30.23 23.02 14.14
CA THR A 606 30.96 24.26 13.85
C THR A 606 30.03 25.33 13.26
N GLU A 607 30.44 26.60 13.31
CA GLU A 607 29.67 27.67 12.67
C GLU A 607 29.64 27.50 11.14
N GLU A 608 30.74 26.99 10.57
CA GLU A 608 30.89 26.62 9.17
C GLU A 608 29.90 25.52 8.71
N GLU A 609 29.58 24.55 9.58
CA GLU A 609 28.55 23.54 9.31
C GLU A 609 27.14 24.12 9.39
N ILE A 610 26.85 25.01 10.35
CA ILE A 610 25.53 25.64 10.50
C ILE A 610 25.26 26.63 9.34
N LEU A 611 26.31 27.29 8.84
CA LEU A 611 26.30 28.16 7.65
C LEU A 611 25.93 27.44 6.35
N LEU A 612 25.91 26.10 6.31
CA LEU A 612 25.44 25.33 5.15
C LEU A 612 23.93 25.51 4.89
N ALA A 613 23.16 25.91 5.89
CA ALA A 613 21.72 26.07 5.82
C ALA A 613 21.19 27.43 6.34
N HIS A 614 21.96 28.13 7.18
CA HIS A 614 21.52 29.37 7.84
C HIS A 614 22.44 30.57 7.59
N SER A 615 21.86 31.76 7.66
CA SER A 615 22.56 33.04 7.52
C SER A 615 23.41 33.40 8.73
N GLN A 616 24.56 34.03 8.48
CA GLN A 616 25.52 34.47 9.51
C GLN A 616 24.87 35.36 10.59
N ASP A 617 23.96 36.26 10.21
CA ASP A 617 23.31 37.16 11.16
C ASP A 617 22.30 36.45 12.07
N TYR A 618 21.61 35.43 11.57
CA TYR A 618 20.75 34.57 12.39
C TYR A 618 21.58 33.71 13.38
N ILE A 619 22.65 33.09 12.89
CA ILE A 619 23.61 32.34 13.71
C ILE A 619 24.16 33.24 14.83
N HIS A 620 24.60 34.47 14.51
CA HIS A 620 25.01 35.47 15.49
C HIS A 620 23.90 35.89 16.46
N ALA A 621 22.64 35.95 16.02
CA ALA A 621 21.50 36.31 16.87
C ALA A 621 21.19 35.22 17.90
N ILE A 622 21.21 33.94 17.50
CA ILE A 622 21.04 32.81 18.43
C ILE A 622 22.25 32.67 19.36
N LYS A 623 23.48 32.78 18.85
CA LYS A 623 24.71 32.66 19.68
C LYS A 623 24.75 33.67 20.83
N LYS A 624 24.27 34.90 20.61
CA LYS A 624 24.20 35.94 21.66
C LYS A 624 23.30 35.56 22.85
N THR A 625 22.34 34.64 22.67
CA THR A 625 21.42 34.20 23.75
C THR A 625 22.13 33.58 24.95
N GLU A 626 23.33 33.01 24.77
CA GLU A 626 24.17 32.52 25.88
C GLU A 626 24.36 33.56 26.98
N THR A 627 24.47 34.84 26.60
CA THR A 627 24.79 35.97 27.49
C THR A 627 23.58 36.79 27.95
N PHE A 628 22.38 36.49 27.42
CA PHE A 628 21.17 37.27 27.68
C PHE A 628 20.57 36.96 29.07
N LYS A 629 19.96 37.97 29.70
CA LYS A 629 19.11 37.79 30.89
C LYS A 629 17.72 37.31 30.48
N SER A 630 16.93 36.77 31.40
CA SER A 630 15.60 36.19 31.12
C SER A 630 14.69 37.11 30.29
N LYS A 631 14.58 38.40 30.66
CA LYS A 631 13.78 39.38 29.89
C LYS A 631 14.30 39.68 28.48
N GLU A 632 15.59 39.45 28.23
CA GLU A 632 16.21 39.60 26.92
C GLU A 632 16.01 38.35 26.06
N LEU A 633 16.02 37.16 26.69
CA LEU A 633 15.60 35.89 26.09
C LEU A 633 14.12 35.92 25.71
N GLU A 634 13.23 36.30 26.63
CA GLU A 634 11.78 36.50 26.41
C GLU A 634 11.54 37.43 25.20
N ARG A 635 12.17 38.61 25.19
CA ARG A 635 12.04 39.60 24.10
C ARG A 635 12.66 39.14 22.77
N GLN A 636 13.64 38.23 22.79
CA GLN A 636 14.18 37.63 21.57
C GLN A 636 13.30 36.48 21.07
N ALA A 637 12.73 35.67 21.97
CA ALA A 637 11.82 34.58 21.66
C ALA A 637 10.50 35.10 21.03
N LEU A 638 9.96 36.21 21.54
CA LEU A 638 8.78 36.90 21.01
C LEU A 638 8.92 37.46 19.57
N LYS A 639 10.09 37.33 18.93
CA LYS A 639 10.28 37.63 17.50
C LYS A 639 9.99 36.44 16.58
N TYR A 640 9.90 35.24 17.14
CA TYR A 640 9.81 33.97 16.43
C TYR A 640 8.46 33.31 16.72
N ASN A 641 7.95 32.53 15.77
CA ASN A 641 6.67 31.85 15.92
C ASN A 641 6.83 30.54 16.71
N SER A 642 6.18 30.42 17.88
CA SER A 642 6.22 29.23 18.75
C SER A 642 7.65 28.76 19.11
N VAL A 643 8.48 29.65 19.65
CA VAL A 643 9.84 29.33 20.12
C VAL A 643 10.07 29.85 21.54
N TYR A 644 10.75 29.06 22.38
CA TYR A 644 11.29 29.49 23.67
C TYR A 644 12.82 29.50 23.65
N LEU A 645 13.45 30.33 24.49
CA LEU A 645 14.91 30.49 24.52
C LEU A 645 15.45 30.39 25.95
N HIS A 646 16.60 29.74 26.10
CA HIS A 646 17.37 29.56 27.33
C HIS A 646 18.85 29.88 27.04
N ASN A 647 19.66 30.19 28.06
CA ASN A 647 21.09 30.45 27.87
C ASN A 647 21.84 29.27 27.23
N GLU A 648 21.37 28.03 27.45
CA GLU A 648 21.96 26.82 26.85
C GLU A 648 21.32 26.44 25.49
N THR A 649 20.45 27.28 24.89
CA THR A 649 19.82 27.02 23.60
C THR A 649 20.85 26.87 22.47
N TRP A 650 21.77 27.83 22.33
CA TRP A 650 22.83 27.77 21.30
C TRP A 650 23.64 26.48 21.40
N PHE A 651 24.17 26.18 22.59
CA PHE A 651 25.01 25.01 22.82
C PHE A 651 24.24 23.70 22.60
N SER A 652 22.99 23.60 23.07
CA SER A 652 22.15 22.43 22.85
C SER A 652 21.83 22.22 21.37
N ALA A 653 21.52 23.29 20.62
CA ALA A 653 21.26 23.23 19.18
C ALA A 653 22.52 22.82 18.38
N CYS A 654 23.69 23.33 18.74
CA CYS A 654 24.96 22.90 18.12
C CYS A 654 25.29 21.43 18.42
N VAL A 655 24.93 20.91 19.60
CA VAL A 655 25.04 19.47 19.89
C VAL A 655 23.98 18.66 19.14
N SER A 656 22.77 19.19 18.92
CA SER A 656 21.71 18.56 18.12
C SER A 656 22.19 18.30 16.67
N VAL A 657 22.65 19.37 16.00
CA VAL A 657 23.23 19.30 14.64
C VAL A 657 24.45 18.39 14.60
N GLY A 658 25.43 18.60 15.48
CA GLY A 658 26.67 17.83 15.49
C GLY A 658 26.48 16.34 15.79
N SER A 659 25.45 15.99 16.57
CA SER A 659 25.05 14.60 16.79
C SER A 659 24.53 13.90 15.54
N LEU A 660 23.76 14.60 14.69
CA LEU A 660 23.27 14.05 13.44
C LEU A 660 24.39 13.94 12.39
N LEU A 661 25.27 14.94 12.31
CA LEU A 661 26.44 14.89 11.41
C LEU A 661 27.38 13.73 11.75
N GLU A 662 27.56 13.40 13.03
CA GLU A 662 28.34 12.23 13.45
C GLU A 662 27.74 10.91 12.91
N ILE A 663 26.41 10.78 12.87
CA ILE A 663 25.76 9.60 12.25
C ILE A 663 25.93 9.61 10.72
N VAL A 664 25.80 10.77 10.07
CA VAL A 664 26.04 10.91 8.62
C VAL A 664 27.45 10.45 8.26
N ASP A 665 28.47 10.87 9.01
CA ASP A 665 29.84 10.40 8.83
C ASP A 665 29.97 8.89 9.11
N ASN A 666 29.41 8.36 10.20
CA ASN A 666 29.49 6.92 10.50
C ASN A 666 28.80 6.02 9.46
N VAL A 667 27.69 6.46 8.86
CA VAL A 667 26.99 5.72 7.80
C VAL A 667 27.71 5.85 6.45
N LEU A 668 28.18 7.04 6.07
CA LEU A 668 28.90 7.25 4.81
C LEU A 668 30.33 6.68 4.81
N ASN A 669 30.96 6.53 5.98
CA ASN A 669 32.23 5.82 6.17
C ASN A 669 32.06 4.29 6.39
N GLY A 670 30.84 3.75 6.28
CA GLY A 670 30.57 2.31 6.41
C GLY A 670 30.80 1.71 7.80
N GLN A 671 30.86 2.53 8.85
CA GLN A 671 30.98 2.07 10.24
C GLN A 671 29.64 1.51 10.73
N ALA A 672 28.52 2.10 10.31
CA ALA A 672 27.18 1.57 10.50
C ALA A 672 26.39 1.56 9.19
N GLN A 673 25.38 0.69 9.09
CA GLN A 673 24.57 0.57 7.87
C GLN A 673 23.53 1.69 7.77
N SER A 674 22.93 2.00 8.92
CA SER A 674 21.88 3.01 9.15
C SER A 674 22.11 3.69 10.51
N GLY A 675 21.26 4.65 10.90
CA GLY A 675 21.35 5.23 12.24
C GLY A 675 20.15 6.01 12.77
N VAL A 676 20.23 6.37 14.05
CA VAL A 676 19.15 7.01 14.83
C VAL A 676 19.73 8.11 15.73
N ALA A 677 19.33 9.35 15.48
CA ALA A 677 19.72 10.53 16.26
C ALA A 677 18.60 10.89 17.25
N ILE A 678 18.79 10.59 18.53
CA ILE A 678 17.87 10.95 19.62
C ILE A 678 18.22 12.36 20.12
N ILE A 679 17.89 13.37 19.29
CA ILE A 679 18.38 14.75 19.42
C ILE A 679 17.28 15.76 19.79
N ARG A 680 17.69 16.93 20.30
CA ARG A 680 16.84 18.14 20.45
C ARG A 680 17.71 19.39 20.72
N PRO A 681 17.26 20.62 20.40
CA PRO A 681 15.98 20.98 19.77
C PRO A 681 15.79 20.40 18.36
N PRO A 682 14.53 20.28 17.90
CA PRO A 682 14.21 19.90 16.52
C PRO A 682 14.70 20.96 15.52
N GLY A 683 14.52 20.68 14.24
CA GLY A 683 15.06 21.47 13.14
C GLY A 683 14.13 21.76 11.96
N HIS A 684 13.17 20.90 11.61
CA HIS A 684 12.51 20.96 10.29
C HIS A 684 11.70 22.25 10.00
N HIS A 685 11.26 23.00 11.03
CA HIS A 685 10.62 24.31 10.90
C HIS A 685 11.60 25.50 10.79
N ALA A 686 12.89 25.32 11.11
CA ALA A 686 13.86 26.42 11.12
C ALA A 686 14.25 26.85 9.70
N GLU A 687 14.07 28.13 9.43
CA GLU A 687 14.29 28.80 8.14
C GLU A 687 15.75 29.29 8.00
N PRO A 688 16.19 29.73 6.80
CA PRO A 688 17.54 30.29 6.60
C PRO A 688 17.91 31.46 7.54
N ASP A 689 16.94 32.22 8.05
CA ASP A 689 17.18 33.42 8.87
C ASP A 689 16.36 33.54 10.17
N GLN A 690 15.54 32.53 10.52
CA GLN A 690 14.69 32.59 11.71
C GLN A 690 14.36 31.22 12.34
N ALA A 691 14.15 31.24 13.66
CA ALA A 691 13.61 30.13 14.42
C ALA A 691 12.08 30.05 14.25
N CYS A 692 11.51 28.84 14.29
CA CYS A 692 10.06 28.62 14.22
C CYS A 692 9.72 27.24 14.82
N GLY A 693 8.54 27.07 15.43
CA GLY A 693 8.01 25.74 15.81
C GLY A 693 8.98 24.91 16.65
N PHE A 694 9.48 25.49 17.75
CA PHE A 694 10.53 24.95 18.63
C PHE A 694 11.91 24.69 17.96
N CYS A 695 12.02 24.83 16.64
CA CYS A 695 13.23 24.54 15.88
C CYS A 695 14.20 25.72 15.89
N ILE A 696 15.49 25.44 16.08
CA ILE A 696 16.55 26.46 16.19
C ILE A 696 17.49 26.41 14.98
N PHE A 697 18.04 25.24 14.66
CA PHE A 697 18.79 25.01 13.43
C PHE A 697 18.21 23.78 12.76
N ASN A 698 18.13 23.79 11.43
CA ASN A 698 17.54 22.71 10.67
C ASN A 698 18.51 21.54 10.56
N ASN A 699 18.50 20.68 11.59
CA ASN A 699 19.40 19.54 11.74
C ASN A 699 19.48 18.72 10.44
N VAL A 700 18.33 18.34 9.88
CA VAL A 700 18.22 17.50 8.68
C VAL A 700 18.67 18.24 7.42
N ALA A 701 18.39 19.54 7.28
CA ALA A 701 18.87 20.31 6.14
C ALA A 701 20.39 20.54 6.17
N ILE A 702 20.96 20.82 7.35
CA ILE A 702 22.41 20.90 7.54
C ILE A 702 23.05 19.54 7.21
N ALA A 703 22.46 18.44 7.68
CA ALA A 703 22.93 17.08 7.38
C ALA A 703 22.89 16.74 5.87
N ALA A 704 21.84 17.13 5.15
CA ALA A 704 21.76 16.95 3.71
C ALA A 704 22.76 17.83 2.95
N LYS A 705 22.90 19.13 3.28
CA LYS A 705 23.90 20.02 2.67
C LYS A 705 25.33 19.57 2.99
N TYR A 706 25.60 19.03 4.18
CA TYR A 706 26.88 18.42 4.54
C TYR A 706 27.16 17.15 3.71
N ALA A 707 26.15 16.27 3.59
CA ALA A 707 26.25 15.07 2.76
C ALA A 707 26.57 15.40 1.30
N VAL A 708 25.90 16.40 0.71
CA VAL A 708 26.16 16.84 -0.67
C VAL A 708 27.51 17.57 -0.79
N ASN A 709 27.68 18.68 -0.07
CA ASN A 709 28.79 19.62 -0.31
C ASN A 709 30.14 19.14 0.24
N ILE A 710 30.13 18.39 1.35
CA ILE A 710 31.37 17.95 2.04
C ILE A 710 31.63 16.46 1.79
N ARG A 711 30.59 15.63 1.83
CA ARG A 711 30.71 14.16 1.66
C ARG A 711 30.48 13.67 0.23
N ASN A 712 30.18 14.55 -0.73
CA ASN A 712 30.03 14.26 -2.17
C ASN A 712 28.92 13.26 -2.51
N VAL A 713 27.87 13.18 -1.69
CA VAL A 713 26.63 12.43 -1.94
C VAL A 713 25.83 13.17 -3.03
N LYS A 714 25.37 12.48 -4.09
CA LYS A 714 24.77 13.17 -5.25
C LYS A 714 23.25 13.33 -5.13
N ARG A 715 22.57 12.42 -4.43
CA ARG A 715 21.11 12.42 -4.23
C ARG A 715 20.77 12.09 -2.79
N VAL A 716 20.21 13.04 -2.06
CA VAL A 716 19.68 12.84 -0.70
C VAL A 716 18.15 12.86 -0.78
N LEU A 717 17.50 11.82 -0.25
CA LEU A 717 16.06 11.82 -0.01
C LEU A 717 15.82 12.25 1.44
N ILE A 718 15.02 13.27 1.66
CA ILE A 718 14.45 13.62 2.96
C ILE A 718 12.98 13.20 2.96
N VAL A 719 12.61 12.29 3.87
CA VAL A 719 11.20 11.98 4.16
C VAL A 719 10.84 12.62 5.50
N ASP A 720 9.82 13.47 5.51
CA ASP A 720 9.28 14.10 6.70
C ASP A 720 7.90 13.51 7.00
N TRP A 721 7.80 12.82 8.13
CA TRP A 721 6.55 12.21 8.61
C TRP A 721 6.07 12.85 9.91
N ASP A 722 6.67 13.97 10.33
CA ASP A 722 6.13 14.83 11.37
C ASP A 722 4.74 15.34 10.98
N VAL A 723 3.84 15.50 11.95
CA VAL A 723 2.48 15.93 11.65
C VAL A 723 2.40 17.38 11.18
N HIS A 724 3.47 18.16 11.33
CA HIS A 724 3.58 19.54 10.87
C HIS A 724 4.40 19.63 9.58
N HIS A 725 4.06 20.59 8.72
CA HIS A 725 4.86 20.84 7.52
C HIS A 725 6.23 21.45 7.88
N GLY A 726 7.32 20.75 7.53
CA GLY A 726 8.70 21.23 7.68
C GLY A 726 9.05 22.36 6.71
N ASN A 727 8.40 23.51 6.88
CA ASN A 727 8.51 24.71 6.02
C ASN A 727 9.97 25.14 5.78
N GLY A 728 10.80 25.13 6.82
CA GLY A 728 12.21 25.50 6.73
C GLY A 728 13.00 24.54 5.87
N THR A 729 12.73 23.23 5.98
CA THR A 729 13.35 22.22 5.12
C THR A 729 12.98 22.43 3.65
N GLN A 730 11.69 22.67 3.37
CA GLN A 730 11.25 22.98 2.00
C GLN A 730 11.90 24.25 1.45
N SER A 731 11.96 25.31 2.25
CA SER A 731 12.58 26.61 1.93
C SER A 731 14.07 26.47 1.58
N ILE A 732 14.84 25.70 2.35
CA ILE A 732 16.29 25.50 2.16
C ILE A 732 16.63 24.66 0.91
N PHE A 733 15.68 23.86 0.40
CA PHE A 733 15.86 22.99 -0.77
C PHE A 733 14.97 23.34 -1.98
N GLU A 734 14.18 24.41 -1.94
CA GLU A 734 13.15 24.69 -2.96
C GLU A 734 13.69 24.63 -4.41
N SER A 735 14.96 25.02 -4.62
CA SER A 735 15.63 25.07 -5.92
C SER A 735 16.80 24.08 -6.09
N ASP A 736 16.95 23.08 -5.22
CA ASP A 736 18.09 22.16 -5.18
C ASP A 736 17.74 20.72 -5.67
N PRO A 737 18.01 20.35 -6.95
CA PRO A 737 17.68 19.03 -7.49
C PRO A 737 18.49 17.87 -6.88
N ASN A 738 19.51 18.15 -6.05
CA ASN A 738 20.28 17.10 -5.38
C ASN A 738 19.57 16.57 -4.12
N VAL A 739 18.52 17.27 -3.65
CA VAL A 739 17.78 16.92 -2.45
C VAL A 739 16.28 16.86 -2.74
N LEU A 740 15.72 15.66 -2.68
CA LEU A 740 14.29 15.43 -2.80
C LEU A 740 13.64 15.51 -1.40
N TYR A 741 12.73 16.45 -1.19
CA TYR A 741 11.95 16.60 0.05
C TYR A 741 10.53 16.07 -0.14
N ILE A 742 10.14 15.04 0.62
CA ILE A 742 8.77 14.51 0.67
C ILE A 742 8.22 14.69 2.08
N SER A 743 7.06 15.36 2.23
CA SER A 743 6.43 15.63 3.53
C SER A 743 5.00 15.10 3.60
N ILE A 744 4.68 14.36 4.66
CA ILE A 744 3.33 13.89 4.99
C ILE A 744 2.91 14.54 6.30
N HIS A 745 2.04 15.54 6.23
CA HIS A 745 1.70 16.39 7.37
C HIS A 745 0.21 16.73 7.39
N ARG A 746 -0.31 17.16 8.55
CA ARG A 746 -1.64 17.76 8.68
C ARG A 746 -1.59 19.21 8.18
N TYR A 747 -2.59 19.57 7.39
CA TYR A 747 -2.67 20.85 6.69
C TYR A 747 -3.98 21.57 6.98
N ASP A 748 -5.09 20.84 7.12
CA ASP A 748 -6.45 21.39 7.36
C ASP A 748 -6.78 22.59 6.43
N ASN A 749 -6.51 22.46 5.13
CA ASN A 749 -6.62 23.52 4.11
C ASN A 749 -5.76 24.77 4.36
N GLY A 750 -4.64 24.63 5.06
CA GLY A 750 -3.73 25.71 5.46
C GLY A 750 -4.01 26.29 6.85
N ASN A 751 -4.95 25.71 7.60
CA ASN A 751 -5.30 26.16 8.96
C ASN A 751 -4.50 25.47 10.07
N PHE A 752 -3.81 24.34 9.79
CA PHE A 752 -2.90 23.72 10.75
C PHE A 752 -1.53 24.43 10.75
N PHE A 753 -0.77 24.34 11.84
CA PHE A 753 0.56 24.95 11.95
C PHE A 753 1.52 24.38 10.87
N PRO A 754 2.29 25.22 10.14
CA PRO A 754 2.65 26.62 10.39
C PRO A 754 1.70 27.69 9.79
N HIS A 755 0.45 27.35 9.47
CA HIS A 755 -0.59 28.24 8.91
C HIS A 755 -0.22 28.84 7.53
N SER A 756 0.55 28.10 6.73
CA SER A 756 1.03 28.53 5.42
C SER A 756 0.45 27.68 4.30
N LYS A 757 0.00 28.31 3.21
CA LYS A 757 -0.41 27.62 1.97
C LYS A 757 0.76 26.88 1.29
N TYR A 758 1.99 27.11 1.73
CA TYR A 758 3.21 26.55 1.15
C TYR A 758 3.35 25.03 1.37
N GLY A 759 2.69 24.44 2.37
CA GLY A 759 2.60 22.99 2.55
C GLY A 759 1.58 22.29 1.64
N ASN A 760 0.87 23.01 0.76
CA ASN A 760 -0.11 22.37 -0.13
C ASN A 760 0.56 21.52 -1.22
N TYR A 761 -0.16 20.54 -1.77
CA TYR A 761 0.29 19.66 -2.85
C TYR A 761 0.71 20.40 -4.14
N THR A 762 0.28 21.67 -4.29
CA THR A 762 0.64 22.55 -5.40
C THR A 762 2.05 23.13 -5.30
N SER A 763 2.68 23.08 -4.13
CA SER A 763 4.07 23.50 -3.93
C SER A 763 4.99 22.35 -4.31
N VAL A 764 5.70 22.50 -5.42
CA VAL A 764 6.52 21.44 -6.05
C VAL A 764 8.02 21.74 -6.09
N GLY A 765 8.46 22.86 -5.51
CA GLY A 765 9.79 23.43 -5.69
C GLY A 765 9.81 24.52 -6.77
N SER A 766 10.99 25.09 -7.05
CA SER A 766 11.17 26.21 -7.98
C SER A 766 12.49 26.09 -8.77
N GLY A 767 12.53 26.66 -9.97
CA GLY A 767 13.75 26.65 -10.80
C GLY A 767 14.24 25.24 -11.12
N LEU A 768 15.44 24.89 -10.66
CA LEU A 768 16.01 23.54 -10.85
C LEU A 768 15.44 22.50 -9.87
N GLY A 769 14.84 22.92 -8.76
CA GLY A 769 14.19 22.06 -7.78
C GLY A 769 12.71 21.76 -8.09
N GLU A 770 12.18 22.21 -9.23
CA GLU A 770 10.79 21.92 -9.62
C GLU A 770 10.58 20.41 -9.81
N GLY A 771 9.65 19.83 -9.05
CA GLY A 771 9.41 18.40 -8.92
C GLY A 771 10.13 17.74 -7.73
N TYR A 772 11.16 18.37 -7.15
CA TYR A 772 11.94 17.82 -6.03
C TYR A 772 11.37 18.17 -4.64
N CYS A 773 10.21 18.84 -4.59
CA CYS A 773 9.39 18.94 -3.39
C CYS A 773 8.04 18.25 -3.60
N VAL A 774 7.64 17.42 -2.63
CA VAL A 774 6.41 16.61 -2.66
C VAL A 774 5.68 16.72 -1.33
N ASN A 775 4.63 17.55 -1.28
CA ASN A 775 3.77 17.69 -0.11
C ASN A 775 2.53 16.78 -0.21
N ILE A 776 2.23 16.04 0.86
CA ILE A 776 1.03 15.20 1.01
C ILE A 776 0.18 15.76 2.16
N PRO A 777 -0.65 16.79 1.90
CA PRO A 777 -1.36 17.53 2.94
C PRO A 777 -2.64 16.82 3.41
N TRP A 778 -2.70 16.42 4.68
CA TRP A 778 -3.92 15.90 5.28
C TRP A 778 -4.89 17.01 5.67
N ASN A 779 -6.03 17.06 4.97
CA ASN A 779 -7.08 18.05 5.16
C ASN A 779 -8.10 17.68 6.25
N LYS A 780 -7.72 16.80 7.18
CA LYS A 780 -8.54 16.31 8.29
C LYS A 780 -7.66 15.69 9.37
N LYS A 781 -8.03 15.91 10.64
CA LYS A 781 -7.51 15.15 11.80
C LYS A 781 -7.93 13.67 11.77
N GLY A 782 -7.20 12.83 12.49
CA GLY A 782 -7.54 11.42 12.68
C GLY A 782 -7.10 10.47 11.56
N MET A 783 -6.17 10.90 10.70
CA MET A 783 -5.48 10.00 9.76
C MET A 783 -4.61 9.00 10.55
N GLY A 784 -4.58 7.74 10.12
CA GLY A 784 -3.84 6.67 10.77
C GLY A 784 -3.11 5.76 9.79
N ASN A 785 -2.94 4.50 10.17
CA ASN A 785 -2.12 3.54 9.42
C ASN A 785 -2.58 3.38 7.96
N ALA A 786 -3.89 3.40 7.69
CA ALA A 786 -4.43 3.23 6.34
C ALA A 786 -4.00 4.34 5.38
N GLU A 787 -4.08 5.59 5.83
CA GLU A 787 -3.67 6.76 5.06
C GLU A 787 -2.16 6.80 4.81
N TYR A 788 -1.35 6.42 5.80
CA TYR A 788 0.10 6.38 5.66
C TYR A 788 0.56 5.22 4.77
N ILE A 789 -0.09 4.04 4.82
CA ILE A 789 0.14 2.96 3.84
C ILE A 789 -0.17 3.47 2.43
N ALA A 790 -1.33 4.10 2.22
CA ALA A 790 -1.72 4.63 0.92
C ALA A 790 -0.73 5.69 0.41
N ALA A 791 -0.33 6.67 1.24
CA ALA A 791 0.66 7.69 0.88
C ALA A 791 2.00 7.07 0.45
N PHE A 792 2.49 6.08 1.19
CA PHE A 792 3.79 5.47 0.89
C PHE A 792 3.76 4.62 -0.38
N GLN A 793 2.77 3.74 -0.55
CA GLN A 793 2.72 2.84 -1.72
C GLN A 793 2.32 3.57 -3.02
N GLN A 794 1.58 4.70 -2.92
CA GLN A 794 1.15 5.47 -4.08
C GLN A 794 2.06 6.64 -4.45
N VAL A 795 2.78 7.23 -3.48
CA VAL A 795 3.58 8.44 -3.72
C VAL A 795 5.02 8.28 -3.26
N VAL A 796 5.26 8.06 -1.96
CA VAL A 796 6.63 8.16 -1.39
C VAL A 796 7.58 7.15 -2.02
N MET A 797 7.21 5.87 -2.02
CA MET A 797 8.08 4.80 -2.50
C MET A 797 8.24 4.82 -4.03
N PRO A 798 7.18 4.99 -4.86
CA PRO A 798 7.37 5.18 -6.31
C PRO A 798 8.31 6.33 -6.67
N ILE A 799 8.17 7.51 -6.04
CA ILE A 799 9.07 8.64 -6.30
C ILE A 799 10.49 8.33 -5.82
N ALA A 800 10.65 7.78 -4.60
CA ALA A 800 11.96 7.38 -4.08
C ALA A 800 12.67 6.35 -4.97
N TYR A 801 11.94 5.40 -5.56
CA TYR A 801 12.48 4.41 -6.51
C TYR A 801 12.95 5.04 -7.84
N GLN A 802 12.25 6.06 -8.36
CA GLN A 802 12.70 6.78 -9.56
C GLN A 802 13.88 7.72 -9.26
N PHE A 803 13.89 8.39 -8.11
CA PHE A 803 15.01 9.25 -7.66
C PHE A 803 16.26 8.44 -7.31
N ASN A 804 16.10 7.21 -6.81
CA ASN A 804 17.18 6.28 -6.46
C ASN A 804 18.25 6.94 -5.56
N PRO A 805 17.94 7.32 -4.31
CA PRO A 805 18.82 8.12 -3.46
C PRO A 805 20.13 7.40 -3.08
N ASP A 806 21.20 8.17 -2.91
CA ASP A 806 22.48 7.71 -2.36
C ASP A 806 22.47 7.69 -0.81
N LEU A 807 21.61 8.50 -0.18
CA LEU A 807 21.38 8.57 1.27
C LEU A 807 19.90 8.91 1.53
N VAL A 808 19.28 8.28 2.54
CA VAL A 808 17.97 8.67 3.06
C VAL A 808 18.11 9.30 4.45
N LEU A 809 17.57 10.50 4.62
CA LEU A 809 17.33 11.12 5.91
C LEU A 809 15.82 11.10 6.20
N VAL A 810 15.46 10.91 7.46
CA VAL A 810 14.07 10.99 7.91
C VAL A 810 13.95 12.06 8.99
N SER A 811 13.13 13.08 8.73
CA SER A 811 12.60 13.98 9.75
C SER A 811 11.55 13.18 10.54
N ALA A 812 12.01 12.53 11.61
CA ALA A 812 11.25 11.54 12.36
C ALA A 812 10.50 12.20 13.51
N GLY A 813 9.47 12.96 13.16
CA GLY A 813 8.43 13.37 14.11
C GLY A 813 7.57 12.18 14.55
N PHE A 814 6.99 12.25 15.73
CA PHE A 814 6.11 11.19 16.25
C PHE A 814 4.81 11.75 16.85
N ASP A 815 4.42 12.96 16.46
CA ASP A 815 3.15 13.63 16.82
C ASP A 815 1.99 13.29 15.90
N ALA A 816 2.24 12.66 14.75
CA ALA A 816 1.19 11.97 14.01
C ALA A 816 0.73 10.68 14.75
N CYS A 817 1.45 10.28 15.81
CA CYS A 817 1.16 9.08 16.58
C CYS A 817 -0.08 9.22 17.47
N ILE A 818 -0.80 8.12 17.65
CA ILE A 818 -1.94 8.03 18.56
C ILE A 818 -1.59 8.54 19.97
N GLY A 819 -2.48 9.38 20.50
CA GLY A 819 -2.34 9.97 21.83
C GLY A 819 -1.45 11.21 21.91
N ASP A 820 -0.90 11.73 20.80
CA ASP A 820 -0.18 13.00 20.81
C ASP A 820 -1.11 14.21 21.05
N PRO A 821 -0.75 15.18 21.90
CA PRO A 821 -1.59 16.34 22.19
C PRO A 821 -1.68 17.39 21.07
N LEU A 822 -0.77 17.40 20.07
CA LEU A 822 -0.75 18.44 19.02
C LEU A 822 -1.28 17.92 17.68
N GLY A 823 -0.78 16.78 17.20
CA GLY A 823 -1.09 16.30 15.85
C GLY A 823 -2.54 15.88 15.62
N GLY A 824 -3.15 15.21 16.61
CA GLY A 824 -4.53 14.74 16.50
C GLY A 824 -4.76 13.65 15.45
N CYS A 825 -3.71 12.91 15.11
CA CYS A 825 -3.74 11.72 14.24
C CYS A 825 -3.75 10.43 15.07
N THR A 826 -3.84 9.28 14.38
CA THR A 826 -4.06 7.95 14.98
C THR A 826 -3.08 6.90 14.48
N VAL A 827 -1.93 7.32 13.93
CA VAL A 827 -0.85 6.41 13.50
C VAL A 827 -0.35 5.62 14.71
N THR A 828 -0.25 4.30 14.61
CA THR A 828 0.22 3.46 15.73
C THR A 828 1.75 3.33 15.71
N PRO A 829 2.43 3.06 16.85
CA PRO A 829 3.88 2.90 16.88
C PRO A 829 4.40 1.89 15.86
N GLU A 830 3.72 0.75 15.71
CA GLU A 830 4.03 -0.31 14.75
C GLU A 830 4.22 0.24 13.33
N MET A 831 3.35 1.17 12.91
CA MET A 831 3.34 1.73 11.56
C MET A 831 4.67 2.40 11.21
N TYR A 832 5.27 3.15 12.13
CA TYR A 832 6.59 3.78 11.91
C TYR A 832 7.69 2.74 11.68
N GLY A 833 7.57 1.54 12.26
CA GLY A 833 8.42 0.39 11.94
C GLY A 833 8.31 -0.03 10.48
N HIS A 834 7.08 -0.11 9.93
CA HIS A 834 6.86 -0.41 8.50
C HIS A 834 7.35 0.72 7.59
N LEU A 835 7.14 2.00 7.96
CA LEU A 835 7.67 3.15 7.20
C LEU A 835 9.21 3.09 7.11
N THR A 836 9.85 2.79 8.25
CA THR A 836 11.31 2.61 8.35
C THR A 836 11.79 1.44 7.48
N HIS A 837 11.09 0.31 7.51
CA HIS A 837 11.44 -0.88 6.74
C HIS A 837 11.32 -0.67 5.23
N TRP A 838 10.27 0.01 4.74
CA TRP A 838 10.16 0.29 3.31
C TRP A 838 11.33 1.17 2.82
N LEU A 839 11.66 2.22 3.57
CA LEU A 839 12.79 3.10 3.26
C LEU A 839 14.16 2.43 3.43
N SER A 840 14.30 1.40 4.28
CA SER A 840 15.57 0.67 4.46
C SER A 840 15.99 -0.18 3.25
N SER A 841 15.09 -0.41 2.29
CA SER A 841 15.45 -0.99 0.99
C SER A 841 16.25 -0.02 0.10
N MET A 842 16.18 1.28 0.36
CA MET A 842 16.80 2.33 -0.47
C MET A 842 18.27 2.57 -0.09
N ALA A 843 19.04 3.22 -0.97
CA ALA A 843 20.40 3.72 -0.67
C ALA A 843 21.40 2.68 -0.10
N ASN A 844 21.25 1.38 -0.44
CA ASN A 844 21.99 0.27 0.19
C ASN A 844 21.77 0.18 1.72
N GLY A 845 20.57 0.48 2.20
CA GLY A 845 20.27 0.54 3.63
C GLY A 845 20.79 1.78 4.36
N ARG A 846 21.37 2.76 3.66
CA ARG A 846 21.83 4.03 4.25
C ARG A 846 20.65 4.96 4.53
N ILE A 847 19.97 4.69 5.64
CA ILE A 847 18.88 5.48 6.21
C ILE A 847 19.26 6.02 7.59
N ILE A 848 18.95 7.29 7.87
CA ILE A 848 19.19 7.94 9.16
C ILE A 848 17.90 8.61 9.64
N LEU A 849 17.45 8.29 10.86
CA LEU A 849 16.31 8.96 11.49
C LEU A 849 16.80 10.08 12.43
N SER A 850 16.26 11.28 12.26
CA SER A 850 16.47 12.46 13.11
C SER A 850 15.20 12.75 13.90
N LEU A 851 15.25 12.75 15.24
CA LEU A 851 14.06 13.09 16.03
C LEU A 851 13.65 14.56 15.82
N GLU A 852 12.43 14.78 15.33
CA GLU A 852 11.83 16.12 15.19
C GLU A 852 10.76 16.34 16.28
N GLY A 853 9.47 16.35 15.96
CA GLY A 853 8.36 16.52 16.89
C GLY A 853 7.91 15.25 17.64
N GLY A 854 6.65 15.21 18.06
CA GLY A 854 6.11 14.19 18.97
C GLY A 854 6.33 14.51 20.45
N TYR A 855 5.23 14.55 21.21
CA TYR A 855 5.16 15.16 22.55
C TYR A 855 4.47 14.27 23.59
N ASN A 856 3.71 13.25 23.17
CA ASN A 856 3.36 12.14 24.06
C ASN A 856 4.59 11.26 24.31
N ILE A 857 5.13 11.37 25.52
CA ILE A 857 6.35 10.70 25.99
C ILE A 857 6.31 9.17 25.80
N ASN A 858 5.14 8.53 25.92
CA ASN A 858 5.02 7.10 25.70
C ASN A 858 5.04 6.78 24.19
N SER A 859 4.19 7.46 23.41
CA SER A 859 4.09 7.28 21.96
C SER A 859 5.45 7.43 21.27
N ILE A 860 6.18 8.52 21.51
CA ILE A 860 7.50 8.76 20.88
C ILE A 860 8.54 7.70 21.26
N SER A 861 8.49 7.21 22.51
CA SER A 861 9.45 6.22 23.01
C SER A 861 9.19 4.85 22.38
N HIS A 862 7.92 4.48 22.20
CA HIS A 862 7.55 3.25 21.49
C HIS A 862 7.84 3.34 19.99
N SER A 863 7.49 4.44 19.32
CA SER A 863 7.68 4.62 17.88
C SER A 863 9.16 4.64 17.47
N MET A 864 10.02 5.40 18.16
CA MET A 864 11.45 5.40 17.84
C MET A 864 12.10 4.03 18.12
N ALA A 865 11.69 3.33 19.19
CA ALA A 865 12.26 2.03 19.53
C ALA A 865 11.91 0.93 18.49
N ILE A 866 10.72 0.96 17.88
CA ILE A 866 10.38 0.04 16.79
C ILE A 866 11.01 0.42 15.45
N CYS A 867 11.24 1.71 15.18
CA CYS A 867 12.11 2.13 14.07
C CYS A 867 13.52 1.53 14.22
N THR A 868 14.13 1.63 15.40
CA THR A 868 15.45 1.03 15.69
C THR A 868 15.41 -0.50 15.51
N LYS A 869 14.35 -1.18 15.94
CA LYS A 869 14.16 -2.62 15.70
C LYS A 869 14.06 -2.96 14.21
N ALA A 870 13.33 -2.16 13.41
CA ALA A 870 13.27 -2.32 11.95
C ALA A 870 14.67 -2.21 11.31
N LEU A 871 15.47 -1.24 11.73
CA LEU A 871 16.85 -1.06 11.26
C LEU A 871 17.82 -2.17 11.72
N LEU A 872 17.58 -2.77 12.88
CA LEU A 872 18.26 -4.00 13.32
C LEU A 872 17.82 -5.24 12.53
N GLY A 873 16.72 -5.15 11.78
CA GLY A 873 16.10 -6.23 11.02
C GLY A 873 15.25 -7.16 11.88
N ASP A 874 14.74 -6.72 13.03
CA ASP A 874 13.80 -7.51 13.83
C ASP A 874 12.41 -7.59 13.14
N PRO A 875 11.66 -8.70 13.34
CA PRO A 875 10.28 -8.81 12.89
C PRO A 875 9.37 -7.67 13.36
N LEU A 876 8.58 -7.14 12.42
CA LEU A 876 7.56 -6.14 12.72
C LEU A 876 6.24 -6.80 13.16
N PRO A 877 5.48 -6.17 14.09
CA PRO A 877 4.13 -6.61 14.43
C PRO A 877 3.18 -6.54 13.24
N LEU A 878 2.16 -7.41 13.24
CA LEU A 878 1.02 -7.30 12.32
C LEU A 878 0.21 -6.04 12.64
N LEU A 879 -0.18 -5.32 11.58
CA LEU A 879 -1.12 -4.20 11.68
C LEU A 879 -2.56 -4.74 11.78
N ASP A 880 -3.49 -3.86 12.13
CA ASP A 880 -4.91 -4.21 12.12
C ASP A 880 -5.41 -4.48 10.69
N ALA A 881 -6.28 -5.47 10.53
CA ALA A 881 -6.88 -5.82 9.24
C ALA A 881 -8.05 -4.88 8.88
N SER A 882 -8.44 -4.84 7.60
CA SER A 882 -9.49 -3.93 7.10
C SER A 882 -9.19 -2.43 7.28
N LEU A 883 -7.92 -2.03 7.22
CA LEU A 883 -7.52 -0.63 7.10
C LEU A 883 -8.02 -0.05 5.76
N VAL A 884 -8.69 1.12 5.81
CA VAL A 884 -9.21 1.83 4.63
C VAL A 884 -8.86 3.32 4.76
N PRO A 885 -8.19 3.94 3.78
CA PRO A 885 -7.91 5.37 3.83
C PRO A 885 -9.21 6.16 3.67
N CYS A 886 -9.42 7.18 4.51
CA CYS A 886 -10.64 7.98 4.44
C CYS A 886 -10.69 8.86 3.16
N SER A 887 -11.90 9.27 2.76
CA SER A 887 -12.13 10.04 1.52
C SER A 887 -11.32 11.35 1.42
N SER A 888 -11.05 12.01 2.55
CA SER A 888 -10.21 13.21 2.61
C SER A 888 -8.74 12.91 2.26
N ALA A 889 -8.21 11.77 2.72
CA ALA A 889 -6.88 11.31 2.38
C ALA A 889 -6.79 10.85 0.93
N ILE A 890 -7.79 10.09 0.44
CA ILE A 890 -7.91 9.69 -0.97
C ILE A 890 -7.87 10.91 -1.89
N HIS A 891 -8.69 11.94 -1.61
CA HIS A 891 -8.70 13.17 -2.39
C HIS A 891 -7.34 13.89 -2.37
N SER A 892 -6.70 13.94 -1.20
CA SER A 892 -5.39 14.58 -1.03
C SER A 892 -4.30 13.82 -1.82
N ILE A 893 -4.25 12.49 -1.75
CA ILE A 893 -3.36 11.63 -2.54
C ILE A 893 -3.62 11.81 -4.04
N ASN A 894 -4.87 11.83 -4.49
CA ASN A 894 -5.19 12.00 -5.91
C ASN A 894 -4.76 13.37 -6.45
N ASN A 895 -4.86 14.44 -5.65
CA ASN A 895 -4.35 15.76 -6.01
C ASN A 895 -2.81 15.78 -6.11
N VAL A 896 -2.10 15.08 -5.21
CA VAL A 896 -0.65 14.90 -5.30
C VAL A 896 -0.26 14.13 -6.55
N LEU A 897 -0.90 12.98 -6.82
CA LEU A 897 -0.65 12.17 -8.02
C LEU A 897 -0.86 12.98 -9.31
N LYS A 898 -1.98 13.71 -9.42
CA LYS A 898 -2.30 14.57 -10.57
C LYS A 898 -1.30 15.73 -10.76
N THR A 899 -0.66 16.18 -9.68
CA THR A 899 0.36 17.24 -9.72
C THR A 899 1.75 16.69 -10.06
N GLN A 900 2.17 15.63 -9.36
CA GLN A 900 3.54 15.10 -9.37
C GLN A 900 3.84 14.20 -10.57
N LYS A 901 2.83 13.60 -11.22
CA LYS A 901 2.96 12.82 -12.47
C LYS A 901 3.63 13.60 -13.63
N LYS A 902 3.71 14.93 -13.53
CA LYS A 902 4.45 15.82 -14.46
C LYS A 902 5.97 15.65 -14.38
N TYR A 903 6.49 15.39 -13.18
CA TYR A 903 7.93 15.30 -12.88
C TYR A 903 8.34 13.84 -12.63
N TRP A 904 7.42 13.05 -12.07
CA TRP A 904 7.56 11.63 -11.75
C TRP A 904 6.60 10.79 -12.61
N PRO A 905 6.89 10.59 -13.91
CA PRO A 905 6.00 9.90 -14.84
C PRO A 905 5.78 8.41 -14.51
N ASN A 906 6.49 7.82 -13.55
CA ASN A 906 6.12 6.50 -13.03
C ASN A 906 4.81 6.50 -12.20
N LEU A 907 4.28 7.66 -11.79
CA LEU A 907 2.97 7.82 -11.14
C LEU A 907 1.77 7.69 -12.12
N MET A 908 1.93 6.92 -13.20
CA MET A 908 1.00 6.92 -14.33
C MET A 908 -0.33 6.19 -14.11
N PHE A 909 -0.45 5.43 -13.02
CA PHE A 909 -1.55 4.49 -12.74
C PHE A 909 -2.83 5.15 -12.20
N ASN A 910 -2.82 6.44 -11.85
CA ASN A 910 -4.05 7.14 -11.45
C ASN A 910 -4.88 7.53 -12.69
N LEU A 911 -5.67 6.59 -13.20
CA LEU A 911 -6.69 6.77 -14.24
C LEU A 911 -8.05 6.29 -13.73
N SER A 912 -9.12 7.02 -14.06
CA SER A 912 -10.48 6.66 -13.65
C SER A 912 -10.94 5.35 -14.30
N LEU A 913 -11.54 4.45 -13.50
CA LEU A 913 -12.05 3.14 -13.93
C LEU A 913 -13.59 3.12 -14.07
N PRO A 914 -14.19 2.19 -14.84
CA PRO A 914 -15.65 2.09 -14.92
C PRO A 914 -16.30 1.70 -13.59
N LYS A 915 -17.49 2.22 -13.31
CA LYS A 915 -18.37 1.77 -12.21
C LYS A 915 -19.08 0.46 -12.57
N GLU A 916 -19.48 0.32 -13.83
CA GLU A 916 -20.18 -0.86 -14.35
C GLU A 916 -19.24 -2.07 -14.48
N ASN A 917 -19.77 -3.27 -14.26
CA ASN A 917 -19.01 -4.53 -14.41
C ASN A 917 -19.06 -5.01 -15.88
N LEU A 918 -17.95 -4.81 -16.58
CA LEU A 918 -17.75 -5.05 -18.02
C LEU A 918 -17.46 -6.51 -18.37
N THR A 919 -16.96 -7.33 -17.43
CA THR A 919 -16.58 -8.73 -17.74
C THR A 919 -17.80 -9.55 -18.19
N LYS A 920 -18.99 -9.19 -17.67
CA LYS A 920 -20.29 -9.74 -18.09
C LYS A 920 -20.82 -9.16 -19.42
N ILE A 921 -20.28 -8.05 -19.91
CA ILE A 921 -20.73 -7.38 -21.15
C ILE A 921 -19.98 -7.91 -22.38
N ALA A 922 -18.74 -8.36 -22.22
CA ALA A 922 -18.01 -9.09 -23.28
C ALA A 922 -18.76 -10.35 -23.75
N THR A 923 -19.38 -11.07 -22.81
CA THR A 923 -20.20 -12.26 -23.08
C THR A 923 -21.44 -11.93 -23.94
N TYR A 924 -22.09 -10.79 -23.70
CA TYR A 924 -23.23 -10.36 -24.52
C TYR A 924 -22.87 -10.05 -25.98
N LYS A 925 -21.65 -9.57 -26.28
CA LYS A 925 -21.22 -9.38 -27.67
C LYS A 925 -21.05 -10.70 -28.43
N LYS A 926 -20.34 -11.69 -27.83
CA LYS A 926 -20.24 -13.05 -28.42
C LYS A 926 -21.64 -13.66 -28.62
N MET A 927 -22.58 -13.47 -27.68
CA MET A 927 -23.96 -13.95 -27.83
C MET A 927 -24.75 -13.20 -28.93
N ASP A 928 -24.66 -11.87 -29.05
CA ASP A 928 -25.42 -11.13 -30.07
C ASP A 928 -24.84 -11.37 -31.49
N GLU A 929 -23.54 -11.58 -31.63
CA GLU A 929 -22.94 -12.03 -32.91
C GLU A 929 -23.36 -13.47 -33.26
N GLN A 930 -23.42 -14.39 -32.30
CA GLN A 930 -23.96 -15.74 -32.51
C GLN A 930 -25.47 -15.73 -32.84
N VAL A 931 -26.26 -14.83 -32.23
CA VAL A 931 -27.71 -14.68 -32.49
C VAL A 931 -27.98 -13.97 -33.82
N ARG A 932 -27.09 -13.09 -34.29
CA ARG A 932 -27.13 -12.54 -35.66
C ARG A 932 -26.78 -13.63 -36.68
N ASN A 933 -25.71 -14.40 -36.46
CA ASN A 933 -25.28 -15.45 -37.37
C ASN A 933 -26.25 -16.63 -37.44
N SER A 934 -26.92 -17.01 -36.34
CA SER A 934 -27.97 -18.05 -36.38
C SER A 934 -29.20 -17.58 -37.17
N LYS A 935 -29.63 -16.32 -37.00
CA LYS A 935 -30.75 -15.73 -37.75
C LYS A 935 -30.50 -15.54 -39.24
N PHE A 936 -29.24 -15.58 -39.70
CA PHE A 936 -28.92 -15.58 -41.13
C PHE A 936 -29.00 -16.97 -41.79
N ASN A 937 -28.99 -18.07 -41.01
CA ASN A 937 -28.99 -19.43 -41.56
C ASN A 937 -30.38 -20.08 -41.71
N GLU A 938 -31.46 -19.52 -41.14
CA GLU A 938 -32.81 -20.10 -41.27
C GLU A 938 -33.59 -19.66 -42.53
N HIS A 939 -33.02 -18.80 -43.39
CA HIS A 939 -33.72 -18.18 -44.53
C HIS A 939 -32.97 -18.28 -45.89
N SER A 940 -32.31 -19.41 -46.17
CA SER A 940 -31.76 -19.69 -47.52
C SER A 940 -32.01 -21.09 -48.11
N GLU A 941 -32.42 -22.10 -47.33
CA GLU A 941 -32.78 -23.44 -47.83
C GLU A 941 -34.15 -23.51 -48.55
N SER A 942 -34.39 -22.65 -49.55
CA SER A 942 -35.60 -22.70 -50.39
C SER A 942 -35.45 -22.00 -51.76
N LYS A 943 -34.29 -22.09 -52.42
CA LYS A 943 -34.15 -21.64 -53.82
C LYS A 943 -33.02 -22.24 -54.68
N ILE A 944 -32.75 -23.55 -54.56
CA ILE A 944 -31.89 -24.28 -55.51
C ILE A 944 -32.78 -25.01 -56.53
N ALA A 945 -33.32 -24.26 -57.50
CA ALA A 945 -34.00 -24.82 -58.68
C ALA A 945 -34.26 -23.73 -59.75
N LEU A 946 -33.23 -23.37 -60.53
CA LEU A 946 -33.29 -23.07 -61.98
C LEU A 946 -31.93 -22.55 -62.50
N GLU A 947 -31.74 -22.70 -63.82
CA GLU A 947 -30.77 -21.98 -64.67
C GLU A 947 -29.29 -21.95 -64.24
N GLY A 948 -28.54 -22.94 -64.76
CA GLY A 948 -27.21 -22.67 -65.28
C GLY A 948 -27.27 -22.13 -66.71
N ILE A 949 -26.12 -21.84 -67.31
CA ILE A 949 -25.92 -21.20 -68.63
C ILE A 949 -26.23 -19.69 -68.62
N GLU A 950 -25.21 -18.89 -68.28
CA GLU A 950 -24.61 -18.05 -69.31
C GLU A 950 -23.09 -18.03 -69.15
N ASN A 951 -22.37 -18.28 -70.24
CA ASN A 951 -20.93 -18.54 -70.26
C ASN A 951 -20.18 -17.37 -70.92
N GLU A 952 -18.84 -17.38 -70.83
CA GLU A 952 -17.94 -16.76 -71.84
C GLU A 952 -18.14 -15.27 -72.19
N LYS A 953 -17.52 -14.36 -71.42
CA LYS A 953 -16.98 -13.11 -72.03
C LYS A 953 -15.87 -12.36 -71.27
N LEU A 954 -14.94 -13.07 -70.63
CA LEU A 954 -13.70 -12.42 -70.13
C LEU A 954 -12.47 -13.34 -70.16
N ASP A 955 -12.21 -13.93 -71.33
CA ASP A 955 -10.92 -14.52 -71.70
C ASP A 955 -10.52 -13.96 -73.08
N ILE A 956 -9.24 -14.12 -73.49
CA ILE A 956 -8.60 -13.47 -74.65
C ILE A 956 -8.42 -11.95 -74.38
N LYS A 957 -7.27 -11.44 -73.89
CA LYS A 957 -5.89 -11.76 -74.29
C LYS A 957 -4.81 -11.23 -73.33
N LEU A 958 -3.70 -11.98 -73.26
CA LEU A 958 -2.31 -11.57 -72.96
C LEU A 958 -2.07 -10.94 -71.55
N SER A 959 -1.42 -11.59 -70.58
CA SER A 959 -0.17 -12.40 -70.57
C SER A 959 1.10 -11.62 -70.93
N PHE A 960 2.02 -11.48 -69.97
CA PHE A 960 3.44 -11.85 -70.15
C PHE A 960 4.10 -12.15 -68.79
N ASP A 961 5.31 -12.70 -68.83
CA ASP A 961 5.96 -13.45 -67.75
C ASP A 961 7.25 -12.77 -67.22
N LYS A 962 7.54 -12.99 -65.93
CA LYS A 962 8.82 -12.85 -65.20
C LYS A 962 9.61 -11.52 -65.16
N ASN A 963 10.23 -11.35 -63.98
CA ASN A 963 11.55 -10.77 -63.70
C ASN A 963 11.86 -9.33 -64.16
N SER A 964 11.81 -8.39 -63.22
CA SER A 964 12.96 -7.53 -62.90
C SER A 964 12.83 -6.94 -61.50
N MET A 965 13.84 -7.18 -60.64
CA MET A 965 14.07 -6.37 -59.43
C MET A 965 14.89 -5.14 -59.80
N ASN A 966 14.60 -4.02 -59.15
CA ASN A 966 15.56 -3.01 -58.70
C ASN A 966 14.92 -2.36 -57.45
N LEU A 967 15.52 -2.48 -56.26
CA LEU A 967 16.64 -1.66 -55.81
C LEU A 967 16.28 -0.17 -55.77
N VAL A 968 15.56 0.21 -54.71
CA VAL A 968 15.67 1.55 -54.13
C VAL A 968 16.94 1.54 -53.27
N THR A 969 17.73 2.61 -53.35
CA THR A 969 19.04 2.72 -52.67
C THR A 969 19.00 3.69 -51.49
N ASP A 970 19.92 3.53 -50.53
CA ASP A 970 19.97 4.38 -49.34
C ASP A 970 20.18 5.87 -49.67
N GLU A 971 20.81 6.21 -50.81
CA GLU A 971 20.90 7.59 -51.30
C GLU A 971 19.53 8.22 -51.62
N GLU A 972 18.55 7.43 -52.03
CA GLU A 972 17.20 7.92 -52.37
C GLU A 972 16.36 8.14 -51.11
N ILE A 973 16.54 7.29 -50.10
CA ILE A 973 15.97 7.49 -48.75
C ILE A 973 16.61 8.73 -48.10
N LEU A 974 17.93 8.89 -48.21
CA LEU A 974 18.65 10.04 -47.67
C LEU A 974 18.26 11.35 -48.38
N LYS A 975 17.97 11.32 -49.68
CA LYS A 975 17.37 12.47 -50.42
C LYS A 975 16.03 12.88 -49.83
N LEU A 976 15.11 11.93 -49.65
CA LEU A 976 13.77 12.21 -49.11
C LEU A 976 13.83 12.77 -47.67
N GLN A 977 14.75 12.26 -46.84
CA GLN A 977 15.00 12.81 -45.50
C GLN A 977 15.54 14.25 -45.54
N ASN A 978 16.49 14.54 -46.45
CA ASN A 978 17.01 15.90 -46.65
C ASN A 978 15.95 16.87 -47.17
N GLU A 979 15.02 16.46 -48.02
CA GLU A 979 13.91 17.32 -48.46
C GLU A 979 12.95 17.65 -47.31
N ILE A 980 12.67 16.69 -46.41
CA ILE A 980 11.86 16.90 -45.20
C ILE A 980 12.52 17.88 -44.23
N GLU A 981 13.84 17.83 -44.03
CA GLU A 981 14.57 18.83 -43.24
C GLU A 981 14.58 20.22 -43.90
N ASN A 982 14.78 20.30 -45.22
CA ASN A 982 14.73 21.58 -45.95
C ASN A 982 13.35 22.27 -45.88
N ILE A 983 12.27 21.50 -45.74
CA ILE A 983 10.92 22.03 -45.48
C ILE A 983 10.83 22.61 -44.05
N LYS A 984 11.39 21.93 -43.04
CA LYS A 984 11.40 22.44 -41.65
C LYS A 984 12.28 23.69 -41.49
N ILE A 985 13.43 23.75 -42.16
CA ILE A 985 14.37 24.89 -42.10
C ILE A 985 13.79 26.16 -42.75
N LYS A 986 12.90 26.04 -43.74
CA LYS A 986 12.24 27.21 -44.36
C LYS A 986 11.33 28.01 -43.41
N ASN A 987 10.83 27.40 -42.33
CA ASN A 987 9.94 28.07 -41.38
C ASN A 987 10.65 28.72 -40.17
N SER A 988 12.00 28.69 -40.09
CA SER A 988 12.76 29.27 -38.98
C SER A 988 13.71 30.43 -39.37
N LYS A 989 13.67 30.91 -40.62
CA LYS A 989 14.55 31.99 -41.12
C LYS A 989 13.84 33.24 -41.66
N THR A 990 12.85 33.72 -40.91
CA THR A 990 12.36 35.11 -40.92
C THR A 990 11.92 35.47 -39.49
N MET A 991 12.41 36.51 -38.80
CA MET A 991 13.34 37.57 -39.21
C MET A 991 14.31 37.97 -38.09
N LYS A 992 15.56 38.34 -38.45
CA LYS A 992 16.41 39.31 -37.71
C LYS A 992 17.68 39.62 -38.52
N GLU A 993 17.80 40.85 -39.04
CA GLU A 993 19.03 41.63 -39.22
C GLU A 993 18.71 43.05 -39.72
N GLY A 994 19.69 43.96 -39.77
CA GLY A 994 19.51 45.40 -40.03
C GLY A 994 19.60 45.82 -41.53
N THR A 995 19.96 47.06 -41.87
CA THR A 995 20.45 48.16 -41.01
C THR A 995 20.36 49.56 -41.71
N THR A 996 19.91 50.59 -40.97
CA THR A 996 20.27 52.05 -41.08
C THR A 996 20.14 52.87 -42.39
N THR A 997 20.09 54.21 -42.18
CA THR A 997 20.15 55.35 -43.16
C THR A 997 18.89 55.63 -43.99
N GLU A 998 18.49 56.88 -44.27
CA GLU A 998 18.59 58.16 -43.49
C GLU A 998 17.53 59.16 -44.06
N ILE A 999 17.76 60.48 -43.91
CA ILE A 999 16.97 61.63 -44.43
C ILE A 999 15.83 62.14 -43.51
N ALA A 1000 15.94 63.43 -43.18
CA ALA A 1000 15.17 64.14 -42.16
C ALA A 1000 14.00 65.01 -42.71
N ARG A 1001 13.37 65.77 -41.79
CA ARG A 1001 12.30 66.81 -41.96
C ARG A 1001 10.87 66.22 -41.96
N THR A 1002 9.82 66.88 -41.42
CA THR A 1002 9.69 68.24 -40.83
C THR A 1002 8.61 68.30 -39.72
N CYS A 1003 8.41 69.47 -39.10
CA CYS A 1003 7.61 69.69 -37.89
C CYS A 1003 6.14 70.15 -38.13
N VAL A 1004 5.27 69.83 -37.16
CA VAL A 1004 4.25 70.72 -36.52
C VAL A 1004 2.90 71.05 -37.20
N ASN A 1005 1.82 70.85 -36.41
CA ASN A 1005 0.45 71.43 -36.38
C ASN A 1005 -0.52 71.41 -37.59
N LYS A 1006 -1.71 70.83 -37.36
CA LYS A 1006 -3.04 71.51 -37.16
C LYS A 1006 -4.07 70.45 -36.68
N ASP A 1007 -5.12 70.66 -35.87
CA ASP A 1007 -5.87 71.80 -35.29
C ASP A 1007 -7.33 71.93 -35.81
N GLN A 1008 -8.28 72.10 -34.87
CA GLN A 1008 -9.73 72.46 -34.98
C GLN A 1008 -10.77 71.57 -35.72
N GLN A 1009 -11.82 71.15 -34.98
CA GLN A 1009 -13.20 71.71 -35.02
C GLN A 1009 -14.04 71.13 -33.83
N LYS A 1010 -14.44 71.95 -32.83
CA LYS A 1010 -15.73 72.69 -32.66
C LYS A 1010 -16.93 71.82 -32.20
N GLU A 1011 -17.39 72.00 -30.95
CA GLU A 1011 -18.57 72.81 -30.52
C GLU A 1011 -19.93 72.17 -30.91
N ARG A 1012 -21.03 72.14 -30.11
CA ARG A 1012 -21.58 72.99 -29.01
C ARG A 1012 -22.81 72.23 -28.43
N GLN A 1013 -23.27 72.22 -27.17
CA GLN A 1013 -23.72 73.21 -26.15
C GLN A 1013 -24.10 72.40 -24.86
N ARG A 1014 -24.32 72.90 -23.61
CA ARG A 1014 -24.08 74.16 -22.87
C ARG A 1014 -24.36 73.95 -21.35
N ARG A 1015 -23.51 74.50 -20.46
CA ARG A 1015 -23.82 75.31 -19.23
C ARG A 1015 -24.64 74.68 -18.07
N GLU A 1016 -24.69 75.16 -16.80
CA GLU A 1016 -23.96 76.08 -15.87
C GLU A 1016 -24.61 75.85 -14.46
N THR A 1017 -24.12 76.14 -13.25
CA THR A 1017 -22.92 76.77 -12.60
C THR A 1017 -22.75 76.08 -11.22
N ALA A 1018 -21.57 75.87 -10.60
CA ALA A 1018 -20.64 76.79 -9.92
C ALA A 1018 -21.19 77.50 -8.64
N GLY A 1019 -20.45 77.43 -7.52
CA GLY A 1019 -20.76 78.02 -6.19
C GLY A 1019 -21.29 76.98 -5.19
N SER A 1020 -20.87 76.80 -3.92
CA SER A 1020 -20.08 77.53 -2.90
C SER A 1020 -20.90 78.17 -1.75
N SER A 1021 -20.37 78.04 -0.52
CA SER A 1021 -20.66 78.78 0.73
C SER A 1021 -21.81 78.35 1.69
N ASN A 1022 -21.38 78.01 2.91
CA ASN A 1022 -21.78 78.55 4.23
C ASN A 1022 -23.18 78.33 4.87
N ASN A 1023 -23.12 77.66 6.04
CA ASN A 1023 -23.64 78.06 7.37
C ASN A 1023 -25.16 78.06 7.74
N ALA A 1024 -25.43 77.18 8.71
CA ALA A 1024 -25.97 77.47 10.06
C ALA A 1024 -27.50 77.42 10.35
N GLY A 1025 -27.80 77.01 11.59
CA GLY A 1025 -29.11 76.61 12.14
C GLY A 1025 -28.99 75.20 12.76
N SER A 1026 -28.64 75.03 14.05
CA SER A 1026 -29.43 75.32 15.26
C SER A 1026 -30.72 74.45 15.31
N SER A 1027 -31.00 73.64 16.34
CA SER A 1027 -30.31 73.42 17.64
C SER A 1027 -30.90 72.20 18.39
N ASN A 1028 -30.34 71.90 19.57
CA ASN A 1028 -30.79 70.95 20.62
C ASN A 1028 -30.16 69.55 20.59
N ASP A 1029 -30.31 68.85 21.73
CA ASP A 1029 -29.39 67.85 22.28
C ASP A 1029 -30.18 66.80 23.10
N LEU A 1030 -29.54 65.66 23.41
CA LEU A 1030 -30.00 64.53 24.27
C LEU A 1030 -31.08 63.55 23.73
N GLY A 1031 -30.96 62.27 24.13
CA GLY A 1031 -31.92 61.14 23.91
C GLY A 1031 -31.43 60.11 22.87
N GLU A 1032 -30.93 58.91 23.22
CA GLU A 1032 -31.53 57.70 23.86
C GLU A 1032 -32.26 56.70 22.93
N ASN A 1033 -31.60 55.56 22.68
CA ASN A 1033 -32.10 54.17 22.55
C ASN A 1033 -33.60 53.87 22.29
N ARG A 1034 -33.94 53.32 21.09
CA ARG A 1034 -34.61 52.00 20.83
C ARG A 1034 -35.51 51.96 19.57
N GLY A 1035 -35.48 50.82 18.85
CA GLY A 1035 -36.50 50.38 17.87
C GLY A 1035 -36.41 51.03 16.47
N ILE A 1036 -36.99 50.47 15.40
CA ILE A 1036 -37.90 49.30 15.24
C ILE A 1036 -37.49 48.49 13.98
N TYR A 1037 -37.93 47.23 13.88
CA TYR A 1037 -37.77 46.32 12.73
C TYR A 1037 -38.49 46.78 11.45
N ASP A 1038 -37.99 46.39 10.28
CA ASP A 1038 -38.78 45.63 9.28
C ASP A 1038 -37.82 44.82 8.37
N GLY A 1039 -38.34 43.80 7.67
CA GLY A 1039 -37.61 43.00 6.67
C GLY A 1039 -37.07 41.66 7.17
N ALA A 1040 -37.94 40.68 7.39
CA ALA A 1040 -37.53 39.29 7.64
C ALA A 1040 -36.95 38.65 6.36
N THR A 1041 -35.75 38.07 6.45
CA THR A 1041 -35.13 37.23 5.42
C THR A 1041 -35.14 35.77 5.84
N SER A 1042 -35.48 34.87 4.92
CA SER A 1042 -35.41 33.43 5.17
C SER A 1042 -33.98 32.91 5.03
N LEU A 1043 -33.73 31.70 5.54
CA LEU A 1043 -32.48 30.99 5.29
C LEU A 1043 -32.21 30.80 3.78
N THR A 1044 -33.25 30.73 2.95
CA THR A 1044 -33.11 30.67 1.47
C THR A 1044 -32.51 31.96 0.91
N ASP A 1045 -32.91 33.12 1.46
CA ASP A 1045 -32.48 34.42 0.97
C ASP A 1045 -31.03 34.66 1.41
N TYR A 1046 -30.70 34.40 2.68
CA TYR A 1046 -29.32 34.45 3.18
C TYR A 1046 -28.36 33.54 2.39
N LEU A 1047 -28.78 32.31 2.05
CA LEU A 1047 -27.98 31.40 1.22
C LEU A 1047 -27.90 31.84 -0.26
N SER A 1048 -28.87 32.62 -0.75
CA SER A 1048 -28.86 33.18 -2.11
C SER A 1048 -27.95 34.40 -2.20
N ASP A 1049 -28.01 35.31 -1.22
CA ASP A 1049 -27.13 36.48 -1.12
C ASP A 1049 -25.66 36.08 -0.95
N ASN A 1050 -25.40 34.95 -0.29
CA ASN A 1050 -24.06 34.38 -0.09
C ASN A 1050 -23.70 33.27 -1.11
N LEU A 1051 -24.47 33.10 -2.18
CA LEU A 1051 -24.30 32.00 -3.14
C LEU A 1051 -22.92 32.00 -3.82
N GLN A 1052 -22.29 33.16 -4.03
CA GLN A 1052 -20.94 33.20 -4.60
C GLN A 1052 -19.86 32.71 -3.61
N ALA A 1053 -20.00 32.95 -2.30
CA ALA A 1053 -19.09 32.40 -1.29
C ALA A 1053 -19.24 30.88 -1.15
N LEU A 1054 -20.45 30.36 -1.33
CA LEU A 1054 -20.72 28.91 -1.43
C LEU A 1054 -20.10 28.29 -2.70
N ILE A 1055 -20.24 28.94 -3.86
CA ILE A 1055 -19.64 28.48 -5.13
C ILE A 1055 -18.10 28.57 -5.11
N ALA A 1056 -17.54 29.56 -4.42
CA ALA A 1056 -16.10 29.70 -4.20
C ALA A 1056 -15.52 28.71 -3.18
N GLY A 1057 -16.37 28.00 -2.42
CA GLY A 1057 -15.95 27.07 -1.37
C GLY A 1057 -15.45 27.75 -0.08
N GLU A 1058 -15.73 29.04 0.09
CA GLU A 1058 -15.32 29.83 1.27
C GLU A 1058 -16.25 29.61 2.48
N MET A 1059 -17.43 29.01 2.27
CA MET A 1059 -18.32 28.51 3.32
C MET A 1059 -18.82 27.11 3.03
N PHE A 1060 -18.88 26.26 4.07
CA PHE A 1060 -19.52 24.94 4.00
C PHE A 1060 -20.90 24.99 4.67
N ALA A 1061 -21.96 25.07 3.86
CA ALA A 1061 -23.33 24.77 4.33
C ALA A 1061 -23.65 23.30 4.05
N VAL A 1062 -24.02 22.54 5.08
CA VAL A 1062 -24.72 21.26 4.89
C VAL A 1062 -26.16 21.60 4.51
N ILE A 1063 -26.46 21.58 3.20
CA ILE A 1063 -27.80 21.87 2.71
C ILE A 1063 -28.73 20.72 3.12
N PRO A 1064 -29.74 20.95 3.99
CA PRO A 1064 -30.68 19.92 4.37
C PRO A 1064 -31.63 19.61 3.22
N LEU A 1065 -32.11 18.37 3.13
CA LEU A 1065 -33.17 18.01 2.20
C LEU A 1065 -34.48 18.68 2.64
N ARG A 1066 -35.16 19.34 1.70
CA ARG A 1066 -36.49 19.93 1.96
C ARG A 1066 -37.59 18.87 2.02
N ASP A 1067 -37.41 17.76 1.33
CA ASP A 1067 -38.36 16.66 1.28
C ASP A 1067 -37.68 15.33 1.62
N CYS A 1068 -38.41 14.46 2.31
CA CYS A 1068 -37.96 13.13 2.72
C CYS A 1068 -39.19 12.22 2.81
N PRO A 1069 -39.16 10.99 2.25
CA PRO A 1069 -40.31 10.08 2.24
C PRO A 1069 -40.74 9.62 3.64
N HIS A 1070 -39.95 9.91 4.68
CA HIS A 1070 -40.28 9.60 6.06
C HIS A 1070 -40.99 10.75 6.79
N LEU A 1071 -41.19 11.93 6.20
CA LEU A 1071 -41.82 13.08 6.88
C LEU A 1071 -43.23 12.78 7.40
N ASP A 1072 -44.01 11.98 6.68
CA ASP A 1072 -45.37 11.57 7.06
C ASP A 1072 -45.40 10.69 8.32
N THR A 1073 -44.25 10.17 8.77
CA THR A 1073 -44.13 9.38 10.01
C THR A 1073 -44.02 10.24 11.27
N VAL A 1074 -43.75 11.55 11.14
CA VAL A 1074 -43.58 12.46 12.28
C VAL A 1074 -44.91 12.61 13.00
N ASN A 1075 -44.92 12.30 14.30
CA ASN A 1075 -46.09 12.50 15.16
C ASN A 1075 -46.10 13.92 15.74
N ASP A 1076 -47.29 14.43 16.04
CA ASP A 1076 -47.44 15.75 16.65
C ASP A 1076 -46.78 15.83 18.03
N VAL A 1077 -46.35 17.04 18.41
CA VAL A 1077 -45.62 17.27 19.66
C VAL A 1077 -46.53 16.92 20.85
N PRO A 1078 -46.08 16.08 21.80
CA PRO A 1078 -46.86 15.75 23.00
C PRO A 1078 -47.28 16.99 23.79
N SER A 1079 -48.46 16.96 24.42
CA SER A 1079 -48.97 18.07 25.24
C SER A 1079 -48.11 18.44 26.45
N ARG A 1080 -47.14 17.59 26.82
CA ARG A 1080 -46.07 17.87 27.82
C ARG A 1080 -44.87 18.65 27.25
N GLY A 1081 -44.87 18.96 25.95
CA GLY A 1081 -43.74 19.53 25.23
C GLY A 1081 -42.60 18.52 24.96
N ILE A 1082 -41.45 19.07 24.60
CA ILE A 1082 -40.15 18.39 24.53
C ILE A 1082 -39.30 18.96 25.67
N ASP A 1083 -38.58 18.10 26.40
CA ASP A 1083 -37.58 18.52 27.38
C ASP A 1083 -36.19 18.08 26.88
N VAL A 1084 -35.34 19.06 26.57
CA VAL A 1084 -33.99 18.82 26.03
C VAL A 1084 -32.96 18.39 27.09
N HIS A 1085 -33.33 18.40 28.37
CA HIS A 1085 -32.44 18.02 29.48
C HIS A 1085 -32.60 16.55 29.90
N LEU A 1086 -33.52 15.82 29.27
CA LEU A 1086 -33.74 14.39 29.55
C LEU A 1086 -32.49 13.55 29.18
N PRO A 1087 -32.10 12.59 30.04
CA PRO A 1087 -31.04 11.65 29.73
C PRO A 1087 -31.50 10.59 28.70
N CYS A 1088 -30.53 9.90 28.09
CA CYS A 1088 -30.78 8.74 27.25
C CYS A 1088 -31.45 7.62 28.06
N MET A 1089 -32.56 7.10 27.53
CA MET A 1089 -33.40 6.10 28.20
C MET A 1089 -32.65 4.79 28.53
N GLU A 1090 -31.72 4.39 27.65
CA GLU A 1090 -30.97 3.12 27.79
C GLU A 1090 -29.76 3.19 28.73
N CYS A 1091 -29.05 4.34 28.77
CA CYS A 1091 -27.76 4.43 29.47
C CYS A 1091 -27.56 5.65 30.38
N GLY A 1092 -28.57 6.50 30.55
CA GLY A 1092 -28.51 7.64 31.47
C GLY A 1092 -27.62 8.80 31.02
N SER A 1093 -26.95 8.73 29.87
CA SER A 1093 -26.12 9.82 29.33
C SER A 1093 -26.95 11.11 29.17
N SER A 1094 -26.39 12.25 29.58
CA SER A 1094 -26.90 13.59 29.25
C SER A 1094 -26.10 14.28 28.13
N VAL A 1095 -25.09 13.61 27.58
CA VAL A 1095 -24.18 14.14 26.55
C VAL A 1095 -24.64 13.71 25.15
N GLU A 1096 -24.71 14.68 24.23
CA GLU A 1096 -25.21 14.53 22.84
C GLU A 1096 -26.46 13.65 22.73
N ASN A 1097 -27.56 14.07 23.36
CA ASN A 1097 -28.85 13.40 23.25
C ASN A 1097 -29.68 13.88 22.05
N TRP A 1098 -30.50 12.96 21.55
CA TRP A 1098 -31.37 13.11 20.39
C TRP A 1098 -32.74 12.54 20.74
N ILE A 1099 -33.82 13.19 20.30
CA ILE A 1099 -35.20 12.72 20.50
C ILE A 1099 -35.77 12.11 19.23
N CYS A 1100 -36.46 10.98 19.33
CA CYS A 1100 -37.20 10.39 18.23
C CYS A 1100 -38.46 11.21 17.93
N LEU A 1101 -38.67 11.63 16.66
CA LEU A 1101 -39.82 12.46 16.26
C LEU A 1101 -41.11 11.66 16.02
N GLN A 1102 -41.11 10.37 16.35
CA GLN A 1102 -42.27 9.48 16.25
C GLN A 1102 -42.80 9.09 17.64
N CYS A 1103 -41.94 8.55 18.52
CA CYS A 1103 -42.36 8.14 19.87
C CYS A 1103 -41.89 9.07 21.01
N TYR A 1104 -41.13 10.14 20.70
CA TYR A 1104 -40.64 11.12 21.67
C TYR A 1104 -39.87 10.50 22.86
N THR A 1105 -39.12 9.42 22.58
CA THR A 1105 -38.10 8.85 23.46
C THR A 1105 -36.73 9.46 23.17
N VAL A 1106 -35.88 9.55 24.20
CA VAL A 1106 -34.58 10.25 24.13
C VAL A 1106 -33.44 9.25 24.21
N HIS A 1107 -32.49 9.37 23.29
CA HIS A 1107 -31.38 8.45 23.08
C HIS A 1107 -30.08 9.20 22.79
N CYS A 1108 -28.93 8.64 23.19
CA CYS A 1108 -27.64 9.27 22.93
C CYS A 1108 -27.17 9.07 21.47
N ALA A 1109 -26.39 10.01 20.97
CA ALA A 1109 -25.87 10.04 19.61
C ALA A 1109 -25.05 8.80 19.20
N ARG A 1110 -24.85 8.65 17.88
CA ARG A 1110 -23.92 7.68 17.28
C ARG A 1110 -22.47 7.78 17.79
N ASN A 1111 -22.08 8.97 18.26
CA ASN A 1111 -20.74 9.24 18.82
C ASN A 1111 -20.59 8.79 20.29
N ILE A 1112 -21.70 8.45 20.96
CA ILE A 1112 -21.74 8.15 22.39
C ILE A 1112 -21.90 6.64 22.61
N ASN A 1113 -23.13 6.11 22.52
CA ASN A 1113 -23.42 4.66 22.59
C ASN A 1113 -24.41 4.19 21.52
N GLN A 1114 -24.66 4.98 20.47
CA GLN A 1114 -25.46 4.60 19.29
C GLN A 1114 -26.94 4.27 19.52
N HIS A 1115 -27.48 4.41 20.75
CA HIS A 1115 -28.89 4.12 21.05
C HIS A 1115 -29.89 4.86 20.13
N ALA A 1116 -29.58 6.07 19.66
CA ALA A 1116 -30.46 6.79 18.72
C ALA A 1116 -30.54 6.14 17.32
N LEU A 1117 -29.48 5.44 16.90
CA LEU A 1117 -29.44 4.64 15.67
C LEU A 1117 -30.11 3.27 15.89
N LEU A 1118 -29.73 2.58 16.97
CA LEU A 1118 -30.33 1.28 17.34
C LEU A 1118 -31.85 1.39 17.51
N HIS A 1119 -32.34 2.46 18.13
CA HIS A 1119 -33.77 2.75 18.20
C HIS A 1119 -34.41 2.90 16.82
N ALA A 1120 -33.79 3.68 15.92
CA ALA A 1120 -34.29 3.88 14.56
C ALA A 1120 -34.35 2.56 13.76
N ASP A 1121 -33.36 1.68 13.92
CA ASP A 1121 -33.32 0.36 13.30
C ASP A 1121 -34.36 -0.60 13.91
N GLU A 1122 -34.42 -0.72 15.24
CA GLU A 1122 -35.29 -1.68 15.94
C GLU A 1122 -36.78 -1.34 15.85
N THR A 1123 -37.14 -0.07 15.91
CA THR A 1123 -38.55 0.37 15.84
C THR A 1123 -38.95 0.97 14.49
N GLN A 1124 -38.03 1.01 13.52
CA GLN A 1124 -38.24 1.63 12.20
C GLN A 1124 -38.65 3.12 12.32
N HIS A 1125 -38.01 3.86 13.23
CA HIS A 1125 -38.24 5.28 13.48
C HIS A 1125 -37.10 6.17 12.93
N PRO A 1126 -37.00 6.41 11.60
CA PRO A 1126 -35.82 7.04 11.00
C PRO A 1126 -35.60 8.52 11.31
N LEU A 1127 -36.58 9.27 11.84
CA LEU A 1127 -36.45 10.73 12.06
C LEU A 1127 -36.19 11.11 13.52
N THR A 1128 -35.14 11.91 13.73
CA THR A 1128 -34.69 12.32 15.07
C THR A 1128 -34.16 13.76 15.11
N LEU A 1129 -34.40 14.47 16.22
CA LEU A 1129 -33.97 15.84 16.46
C LEU A 1129 -32.84 15.86 17.50
N SER A 1130 -31.74 16.56 17.19
CA SER A 1130 -30.58 16.73 18.06
C SER A 1130 -30.82 17.81 19.12
N PHE A 1131 -30.58 17.50 20.40
CA PHE A 1131 -30.62 18.52 21.46
C PHE A 1131 -29.39 19.46 21.42
N SER A 1132 -28.28 19.05 20.80
CA SER A 1132 -27.05 19.84 20.72
C SER A 1132 -27.19 21.09 19.85
N ASP A 1133 -27.91 21.01 18.72
CA ASP A 1133 -28.00 22.05 17.69
C ASP A 1133 -29.41 22.26 17.09
N LEU A 1134 -30.43 21.49 17.51
CA LEU A 1134 -31.80 21.55 16.98
C LEU A 1134 -31.92 21.25 15.46
N SER A 1135 -30.92 20.55 14.93
CA SER A 1135 -30.99 19.91 13.61
C SER A 1135 -31.85 18.64 13.65
N VAL A 1136 -32.41 18.24 12.51
CA VAL A 1136 -33.13 16.98 12.35
C VAL A 1136 -32.39 16.09 11.36
N TRP A 1137 -32.12 14.85 11.75
CA TRP A 1137 -31.50 13.83 10.91
C TRP A 1137 -32.50 12.75 10.53
N CYS A 1138 -32.40 12.24 9.30
CA CYS A 1138 -33.10 11.05 8.85
C CYS A 1138 -32.11 9.91 8.62
N TYR A 1139 -32.16 8.87 9.45
CA TYR A 1139 -31.34 7.67 9.26
C TYR A 1139 -31.65 6.96 7.93
N GLY A 1140 -32.94 6.85 7.57
CA GLY A 1140 -33.37 6.22 6.31
C GLY A 1140 -33.04 7.01 5.03
N CYS A 1141 -32.50 8.23 5.13
CA CYS A 1141 -32.03 9.02 3.99
C CYS A 1141 -30.57 9.48 4.14
N GLU A 1142 -29.88 9.09 5.22
CA GLU A 1142 -28.54 9.53 5.62
C GLU A 1142 -28.29 11.05 5.47
N ALA A 1143 -29.30 11.86 5.80
CA ALA A 1143 -29.29 13.30 5.55
C ALA A 1143 -29.95 14.11 6.66
N TYR A 1144 -29.53 15.38 6.79
CA TYR A 1144 -30.27 16.38 7.55
C TYR A 1144 -31.51 16.84 6.76
N ILE A 1145 -32.62 17.05 7.46
CA ILE A 1145 -33.91 17.44 6.88
C ILE A 1145 -34.36 18.79 7.45
N ASP A 1146 -34.87 19.68 6.60
CA ASP A 1146 -35.53 20.91 7.04
C ASP A 1146 -36.80 21.15 6.23
N ASN A 1147 -37.95 20.94 6.88
CA ASN A 1147 -39.27 20.89 6.27
C ASN A 1147 -40.32 21.43 7.26
N PRO A 1148 -41.38 22.12 6.80
CA PRO A 1148 -42.42 22.65 7.67
C PRO A 1148 -43.06 21.67 8.66
N ARG A 1149 -43.17 20.36 8.33
CA ARG A 1149 -43.68 19.34 9.24
C ARG A 1149 -42.87 19.21 10.53
N LEU A 1150 -41.59 19.61 10.51
CA LEU A 1150 -40.65 19.53 11.63
C LEU A 1150 -40.72 20.77 12.55
N TYR A 1151 -41.31 21.88 12.09
CA TYR A 1151 -41.26 23.18 12.77
C TYR A 1151 -41.85 23.15 14.18
N ALA A 1152 -42.98 22.46 14.39
CA ALA A 1152 -43.59 22.33 15.72
C ALA A 1152 -42.62 21.70 16.74
N ALA A 1153 -41.91 20.64 16.35
CA ALA A 1153 -40.92 19.98 17.21
C ALA A 1153 -39.67 20.83 17.42
N ARG A 1154 -39.17 21.51 16.38
CA ARG A 1154 -38.04 22.45 16.50
C ARG A 1154 -38.36 23.62 17.42
N ASN A 1155 -39.55 24.21 17.30
CA ASN A 1155 -40.03 25.30 18.17
C ASN A 1155 -40.18 24.83 19.63
N ALA A 1156 -40.76 23.65 19.89
CA ALA A 1156 -40.88 23.10 21.23
C ALA A 1156 -39.50 22.82 21.88
N ALA A 1157 -38.56 22.26 21.13
CA ALA A 1157 -37.20 22.03 21.60
C ALA A 1157 -36.41 23.34 21.80
N HIS A 1158 -36.64 24.37 20.96
CA HIS A 1158 -36.06 25.71 21.15
C HIS A 1158 -36.56 26.37 22.43
N GLN A 1159 -37.89 26.36 22.65
CA GLN A 1159 -38.51 26.91 23.85
C GLN A 1159 -37.99 26.22 25.11
N SER A 1160 -37.83 24.89 25.10
CA SER A 1160 -37.23 24.14 26.22
C SER A 1160 -35.75 24.52 26.44
N LYS A 1161 -34.96 24.62 25.36
CA LYS A 1161 -33.50 24.82 25.44
C LYS A 1161 -33.09 26.24 25.83
N PHE A 1162 -33.81 27.25 25.37
CA PHE A 1162 -33.44 28.67 25.51
C PHE A 1162 -34.43 29.49 26.35
N ASN A 1163 -35.55 28.89 26.76
CA ASN A 1163 -36.65 29.54 27.47
C ASN A 1163 -37.21 30.78 26.75
N GLN A 1164 -37.13 30.78 25.42
CA GLN A 1164 -37.54 31.84 24.51
C GLN A 1164 -38.10 31.22 23.21
N GLU A 1165 -39.04 31.91 22.59
CA GLU A 1165 -39.58 31.53 21.28
C GLU A 1165 -38.47 31.58 20.21
N SER A 1166 -38.63 30.83 19.12
CA SER A 1166 -37.64 30.83 18.03
C SER A 1166 -37.56 32.21 17.38
N PRO A 1167 -36.37 32.84 17.27
CA PRO A 1167 -36.23 34.12 16.56
C PRO A 1167 -36.52 33.99 15.06
N TRP A 1168 -36.53 32.76 14.55
CA TRP A 1168 -37.12 32.40 13.27
C TRP A 1168 -38.55 31.91 13.54
N THR A 1169 -39.55 32.78 13.36
CA THR A 1169 -40.96 32.45 13.60
C THR A 1169 -41.48 31.53 12.49
N TYR A 1170 -41.23 30.24 12.66
CA TYR A 1170 -41.81 29.16 11.88
C TYR A 1170 -43.30 29.00 12.22
N GLU A 1171 -44.13 29.96 11.82
CA GLU A 1171 -45.58 29.90 12.00
C GLU A 1171 -46.19 28.78 11.16
N GLY A 1172 -47.19 28.09 11.74
CA GLY A 1172 -47.90 27.01 11.08
C GLY A 1172 -49.36 27.37 10.78
N GLN A 1173 -49.67 27.53 9.49
CA GLN A 1173 -50.98 27.29 8.89
C GLN A 1173 -50.79 26.57 7.55
#